data_AF-A0A927N9R3-F1
#
_entry.id   AF-A0A927N9R3-F1
#
_cell.length_a   1.000
_cell.length_b   1.000
_cell.length_c   1.000
_cell.angle_alpha   90.00
_cell.angle_beta   90.00
_cell.angle_gamma   90.00
#
_symmetry.space_group_name_H-M   'P 1'
#
loop_
_entity.id
_entity.type
_entity.pdbx_description
1 polymer ?
#
loop_
_entity_poly.entity_id
_entity_poly.type
_entity_poly.pdbx_seq_one_letter_code
_entity_poly.pdbx_strand_id
1 'polypeptide(L)'
;MAKKRSFKRALIMAILSMVVCLSMFAGTTFAWFTDSVTSSNNIIKAGNLDVELYYQAQGQTTWGKVTDDTNVFTSTLWEPGHTEVIKLKVANEGSLALKYQLGVHVAHEVGSINKYDKAFNLSDFIKYGIVEGEQTYANRDEAIEAVEASATALNAEYNSGTVKLLKTEEKIVTMVVYMPTTVGDEANAKTGENVPTINLGLDLFATQVDAEFDSFDDKYDENAPYPVSITVSKNVTTDSSNQLTEAVNITYANTASAISNVEVVVPEGAQIKDGETQLSLKIEEKDEVDEGVAVQMNSNQTATTYEISLEGIDVNNDKEIEVALFIEKGLIDVALYHDDVVIPSTYVAETGKLTFSTKGFSPFTVVSTAKVFASGDGTVENPYIINEPSDLLNISKYYHEYKYYKVADGVEALDLTGIGEISLYGSFDGNGVKISNLTTCLFVCVGKPDEAKEIKISNMDVTVNTTNGRALVRNIYNPGETIFENVSMHGYIEGSYNMGSFYNYGTANHGSSDGSDYTVSFINAKSDVTLVCTTGNAIGGMLGHGYEGANYTLSINMDENSSYSGKMYTTGTATCYQVMAMCSHSTYVFNGAEVSRYEKTYPSTKLTVATPTKGEDGYYVAPVDGVDHYVVYLNAQITAYDNNGVKIDNLAGMTGILGSNTITTGFDNKIFDSFNSAKIVNGNDHEYGYELKDGALTVYSGRTQNYASGWITLQVNQYDAEGVLLATGNLRVYEINEVATENKLIEAIANGKSVVLTSDIALTNNIEIKTGSIVTLNLNKHKLSYANTEAKASCAINNLGELTIMDGTVTYQGVGDTSYGYGTNTINNSGKLVIDGATLINTTAVGSSNVIDNAPGASLIVNDATITAELIAIRVRDGANATINSGVVSGKRAAQVHLIHNNKQATSLIINGGTFNGNGDQAIYSYAYGGCSHANTTITIAGGVFNGNVSFGGGNKNDIETVSVTGGTFNGDLGRYLANDGWEDIAKPQ
;
A
#
# COMPACT_ATOMS: atom_id res chain seq x y z
N MET A 1 72.83 -39.29 25.29
CA MET A 1 73.03 -39.12 23.83
C MET A 1 72.04 -38.05 23.34
N ALA A 2 72.42 -36.76 23.39
CA ALA A 2 71.52 -35.65 23.06
C ALA A 2 71.38 -35.53 21.54
N LYS A 3 70.20 -35.88 20.99
CA LYS A 3 69.95 -35.87 19.54
C LYS A 3 69.55 -34.46 19.10
N LYS A 4 70.56 -33.72 18.67
CA LYS A 4 70.55 -32.40 18.01
C LYS A 4 69.79 -32.45 16.67
N ARG A 5 68.44 -32.46 16.66
CA ARG A 5 67.64 -32.44 15.42
C ARG A 5 66.29 -31.72 15.60
N SER A 6 66.27 -30.38 15.56
CA SER A 6 65.09 -29.62 15.09
C SER A 6 65.41 -28.16 14.72
N PHE A 7 66.40 -27.53 15.36
CA PHE A 7 66.69 -26.09 15.15
C PHE A 7 67.00 -25.72 13.69
N LYS A 8 67.82 -26.51 12.98
CA LYS A 8 68.14 -26.24 11.57
C LYS A 8 66.93 -26.35 10.64
N ARG A 9 65.99 -27.27 10.92
CA ARG A 9 64.77 -27.42 10.12
C ARG A 9 63.79 -26.30 10.41
N ALA A 10 63.63 -25.93 11.68
CA ALA A 10 62.82 -24.79 12.07
C ALA A 10 63.34 -23.48 11.48
N LEU A 11 64.66 -23.27 11.46
CA LEU A 11 65.29 -22.09 10.85
C LEU A 11 65.06 -22.03 9.33
N ILE A 12 65.20 -23.16 8.62
CA ILE A 12 64.93 -23.22 7.18
C ILE A 12 63.45 -22.93 6.88
N MET A 13 62.52 -23.46 7.70
CA MET A 13 61.09 -23.20 7.52
C MET A 13 60.73 -21.74 7.84
N ALA A 14 61.36 -21.12 8.84
CA ALA A 14 61.16 -19.71 9.16
C ALA A 14 61.68 -18.79 8.03
N ILE A 15 62.85 -19.09 7.47
CA ILE A 15 63.40 -18.36 6.31
C ILE A 15 62.50 -18.54 5.08
N LEU A 16 62.05 -19.77 4.81
CA LEU A 16 61.15 -20.05 3.69
C LEU A 16 59.82 -19.30 3.84
N SER A 17 59.25 -19.26 5.05
CA SER A 17 58.04 -18.50 5.34
C SER A 17 58.25 -17.00 5.11
N MET A 18 59.39 -16.45 5.52
CA MET A 18 59.69 -15.03 5.35
C MET A 18 59.90 -14.67 3.88
N VAL A 19 60.51 -15.56 3.09
CA VAL A 19 60.60 -15.40 1.62
C VAL A 19 59.22 -15.43 0.99
N VAL A 20 58.32 -16.33 1.41
CA VAL A 20 56.94 -16.37 0.88
C VAL A 20 56.17 -15.10 1.26
N CYS A 21 56.27 -14.61 2.50
CA CYS A 21 55.64 -13.35 2.91
C CYS A 21 56.17 -12.14 2.13
N LEU A 22 57.49 -12.05 1.92
CA LEU A 22 58.09 -10.99 1.10
C LEU A 22 57.69 -11.12 -0.37
N SER A 23 57.48 -12.35 -0.88
CA SER A 23 57.01 -12.58 -2.25
C SER A 23 55.56 -12.15 -2.43
N MET A 24 54.70 -12.42 -1.44
CA MET A 24 53.32 -11.94 -1.44
C MET A 24 53.26 -10.42 -1.27
N PHE A 25 54.09 -9.84 -0.41
CA PHE A 25 54.19 -8.38 -0.23
C PHE A 25 54.65 -7.69 -1.53
N ALA A 26 55.67 -8.25 -2.21
CA ALA A 26 56.13 -7.76 -3.51
C ALA A 26 55.05 -7.92 -4.60
N GLY A 27 54.31 -9.04 -4.60
CA GLY A 27 53.20 -9.28 -5.54
C GLY A 27 52.03 -8.31 -5.35
N THR A 28 51.66 -7.99 -4.11
CA THR A 28 50.61 -7.00 -3.82
C THR A 28 51.04 -5.57 -4.15
N THR A 29 52.34 -5.24 -3.99
CA THR A 29 52.84 -3.94 -4.45
C THR A 29 52.95 -3.84 -5.97
N PHE A 30 53.28 -4.92 -6.68
CA PHE A 30 53.38 -4.89 -8.14
C PHE A 30 52.00 -4.66 -8.80
N ALA A 31 50.93 -5.25 -8.24
CA ALA A 31 49.56 -5.02 -8.70
C ALA A 31 49.09 -3.56 -8.53
N TRP A 32 49.61 -2.84 -7.52
CA TRP A 32 49.28 -1.43 -7.31
C TRP A 32 50.07 -0.46 -8.21
N PHE A 33 51.14 -0.93 -8.86
CA PHE A 33 51.96 -0.13 -9.79
C PHE A 33 51.87 -0.59 -11.26
N THR A 34 51.02 -1.58 -11.58
CA THR A 34 50.67 -1.96 -12.96
C THR A 34 49.20 -1.75 -13.26
N ASP A 35 48.57 -0.75 -12.64
CA ASP A 35 47.59 0.03 -13.40
C ASP A 35 48.35 1.13 -14.14
N SER A 36 48.90 0.77 -15.29
CA SER A 36 49.23 1.74 -16.31
C SER A 36 48.20 1.53 -17.41
N VAL A 37 47.23 2.42 -17.52
CA VAL A 37 46.52 2.61 -18.78
C VAL A 37 47.57 3.02 -19.80
N THR A 38 47.98 2.09 -20.65
CA THR A 38 48.73 2.42 -21.86
C THR A 38 47.80 3.17 -22.81
N SER A 39 47.62 4.48 -22.60
CA SER A 39 47.31 5.36 -23.71
C SER A 39 48.64 5.65 -24.39
N SER A 40 48.94 4.95 -25.47
CA SER A 40 50.20 5.11 -26.21
C SER A 40 50.42 6.52 -26.77
N ASN A 41 49.45 7.44 -26.64
CA ASN A 41 49.50 8.80 -27.19
C ASN A 41 48.99 9.96 -26.30
N ASN A 42 48.44 9.75 -25.09
CA ASN A 42 47.90 10.89 -24.32
C ASN A 42 48.98 11.63 -23.54
N ILE A 43 49.39 12.79 -24.04
CA ILE A 43 50.10 13.82 -23.28
C ILE A 43 49.04 14.80 -22.80
N ILE A 44 48.77 14.86 -21.49
CA ILE A 44 47.95 15.95 -20.92
C ILE A 44 48.79 17.22 -21.00
N LYS A 45 48.40 18.14 -21.89
CA LYS A 45 49.04 19.44 -22.07
C LYS A 45 47.98 20.51 -21.85
N ALA A 46 48.17 21.33 -20.83
CA ALA A 46 47.31 22.50 -20.61
C ALA A 46 47.45 23.48 -21.79
N GLY A 47 46.31 23.94 -22.30
CA GLY A 47 46.23 25.08 -23.22
C GLY A 47 45.67 26.33 -22.53
N ASN A 48 45.82 27.49 -23.18
CA ASN A 48 45.27 28.77 -22.75
C ASN A 48 44.12 29.17 -23.68
N LEU A 49 42.94 29.48 -23.13
CA LEU A 49 41.83 30.09 -23.85
C LEU A 49 41.94 31.61 -23.67
N ASP A 50 42.14 32.36 -24.75
CA ASP A 50 42.32 33.82 -24.68
C ASP A 50 41.69 34.46 -25.92
N VAL A 51 40.63 35.25 -25.70
CA VAL A 51 39.90 35.95 -26.74
C VAL A 51 40.01 37.46 -26.51
N GLU A 52 40.28 38.20 -27.57
CA GLU A 52 40.37 39.66 -27.48
C GLU A 52 39.49 40.33 -28.54
N LEU A 53 38.80 41.39 -28.13
CA LEU A 53 38.02 42.26 -29.02
C LEU A 53 38.82 43.53 -29.33
N TYR A 54 38.86 43.87 -30.61
CA TYR A 54 39.47 45.09 -31.11
C TYR A 54 38.45 45.88 -31.93
N TYR A 55 38.57 47.20 -31.93
CA TYR A 55 37.75 48.09 -32.72
C TYR A 55 38.60 49.07 -33.55
N GLN A 56 38.01 49.54 -34.63
CA GLN A 56 38.53 50.66 -35.43
C GLN A 56 37.35 51.51 -35.89
N ALA A 57 37.26 52.73 -35.33
CA ALA A 57 36.23 53.69 -35.69
C ALA A 57 36.49 54.30 -37.09
N GLN A 58 35.48 54.93 -37.66
CA GLN A 58 35.57 55.54 -38.98
C GLN A 58 36.75 56.52 -39.07
N GLY A 59 37.64 56.30 -40.04
CA GLY A 59 38.83 57.14 -40.27
C GLY A 59 40.06 56.80 -39.41
N GLN A 60 39.96 55.88 -38.45
CA GLN A 60 41.14 55.32 -37.78
C GLN A 60 41.83 54.30 -38.69
N THR A 61 43.14 54.08 -38.50
CA THR A 61 43.94 53.07 -39.25
C THR A 61 44.62 52.05 -38.34
N THR A 62 44.35 52.11 -37.03
CA THR A 62 44.95 51.24 -36.02
C THR A 62 43.86 50.58 -35.20
N TRP A 63 44.01 49.30 -34.93
CA TRP A 63 43.13 48.56 -34.03
C TRP A 63 43.38 48.97 -32.57
N GLY A 64 42.33 49.37 -31.87
CA GLY A 64 42.33 49.58 -30.42
C GLY A 64 41.71 48.37 -29.71
N LYS A 65 42.28 47.94 -28.59
CA LYS A 65 41.67 46.88 -27.76
C LYS A 65 40.43 47.45 -27.06
N VAL A 66 39.34 46.68 -27.00
CA VAL A 66 38.12 47.02 -26.27
C VAL A 66 38.24 46.54 -24.83
N THR A 67 37.89 47.40 -23.89
CA THR A 67 37.77 47.16 -22.44
C THR A 67 36.46 47.76 -21.94
N ASP A 68 36.06 47.50 -20.70
CA ASP A 68 34.78 47.97 -20.12
C ASP A 68 34.56 49.48 -20.23
N ASP A 69 35.62 50.28 -20.11
CA ASP A 69 35.57 51.75 -20.23
C ASP A 69 35.75 52.27 -21.67
N THR A 70 35.90 51.38 -22.66
CA THR A 70 36.17 51.78 -24.05
C THR A 70 34.89 52.22 -24.74
N ASN A 71 34.78 53.51 -25.03
CA ASN A 71 33.70 54.00 -25.87
C ASN A 71 33.98 53.75 -27.36
N VAL A 72 33.43 52.66 -27.89
CA VAL A 72 33.56 52.25 -29.29
C VAL A 72 32.71 53.13 -30.24
N PHE A 73 31.65 53.73 -29.71
CA PHE A 73 30.72 54.59 -30.46
C PHE A 73 30.94 56.06 -30.05
N THR A 74 31.44 56.90 -30.95
CA THR A 74 31.72 58.29 -30.57
C THR A 74 30.44 59.02 -30.14
N SER A 75 30.54 59.94 -29.18
CA SER A 75 29.39 60.72 -28.70
C SER A 75 28.91 61.68 -29.80
N THR A 76 27.93 61.25 -30.59
CA THR A 76 27.40 62.02 -31.73
C THR A 76 25.93 62.37 -31.55
N LEU A 77 25.53 63.49 -32.15
CA LEU A 77 24.12 63.86 -32.26
C LEU A 77 23.53 63.14 -33.48
N TRP A 78 22.46 62.38 -33.26
CA TRP A 78 21.77 61.67 -34.33
C TRP A 78 20.80 62.60 -35.07
N GLU A 79 20.96 62.67 -36.39
CA GLU A 79 20.05 63.34 -37.30
C GLU A 79 19.75 62.44 -38.52
N PRO A 80 18.60 62.61 -39.22
CA PRO A 80 18.28 61.80 -40.38
C PRO A 80 19.40 61.80 -41.44
N GLY A 81 19.94 60.61 -41.72
CA GLY A 81 21.08 60.40 -42.62
C GLY A 81 22.45 60.43 -41.96
N HIS A 82 22.56 60.58 -40.64
CA HIS A 82 23.82 60.34 -39.91
C HIS A 82 24.18 58.85 -39.95
N THR A 83 25.46 58.54 -40.13
CA THR A 83 25.95 57.17 -40.33
C THR A 83 27.33 57.01 -39.71
N GLU A 84 27.48 56.00 -38.87
CA GLU A 84 28.73 55.59 -38.24
C GLU A 84 29.11 54.21 -38.75
N VAL A 85 30.39 54.03 -39.09
CA VAL A 85 30.95 52.75 -39.55
C VAL A 85 32.04 52.32 -38.59
N ILE A 86 31.86 51.16 -37.98
CA ILE A 86 32.76 50.61 -36.97
C ILE A 86 33.20 49.22 -37.42
N LYS A 87 34.50 48.96 -37.37
CA LYS A 87 35.05 47.63 -37.62
C LYS A 87 35.34 46.97 -36.29
N LEU A 88 34.91 45.73 -36.13
CA LEU A 88 35.15 44.91 -34.95
C LEU A 88 35.98 43.68 -35.35
N LYS A 89 37.01 43.38 -34.58
CA LYS A 89 37.90 42.25 -34.80
C LYS A 89 37.98 41.39 -33.55
N VAL A 90 37.59 40.13 -33.69
CA VAL A 90 37.71 39.10 -32.65
C VAL A 90 38.94 38.26 -32.96
N ALA A 91 39.89 38.20 -32.03
CA ALA A 91 41.15 37.47 -32.18
C ALA A 91 41.28 36.38 -31.11
N ASN A 92 41.74 35.19 -31.51
CA ASN A 92 42.12 34.12 -30.60
C ASN A 92 43.64 34.19 -30.32
N GLU A 93 44.00 34.82 -29.22
CA GLU A 93 45.38 34.96 -28.74
C GLU A 93 45.84 33.72 -27.93
N GLY A 94 44.91 32.78 -27.69
CA GLY A 94 45.12 31.56 -26.96
C GLY A 94 45.83 30.45 -27.75
N SER A 95 46.09 29.34 -27.06
CA SER A 95 46.62 28.12 -27.68
C SER A 95 45.55 27.09 -28.04
N LEU A 96 44.31 27.29 -27.58
CA LEU A 96 43.15 26.42 -27.79
C LEU A 96 42.26 26.99 -28.90
N ALA A 97 41.59 26.13 -29.66
CA ALA A 97 40.55 26.60 -30.58
C ALA A 97 39.30 27.03 -29.78
N LEU A 98 38.58 28.04 -30.26
CA LEU A 98 37.42 28.57 -29.56
C LEU A 98 36.23 28.73 -30.50
N LYS A 99 35.05 28.83 -29.91
CA LYS A 99 33.84 29.34 -30.54
C LYS A 99 33.44 30.61 -29.82
N TYR A 100 32.95 31.61 -30.54
CA TYR A 100 32.51 32.89 -29.96
C TYR A 100 31.13 33.31 -30.45
N GLN A 101 30.49 34.20 -29.68
CA GLN A 101 29.27 34.94 -30.04
C GLN A 101 29.52 36.42 -29.80
N LEU A 102 29.20 37.24 -30.79
CA LEU A 102 29.24 38.70 -30.71
C LEU A 102 27.82 39.24 -30.67
N GLY A 103 27.48 39.92 -29.58
CA GLY A 103 26.20 40.57 -29.34
C GLY A 103 26.27 42.09 -29.53
N VAL A 104 25.17 42.68 -30.01
CA VAL A 104 24.96 44.13 -29.98
C VAL A 104 23.58 44.39 -29.41
N HIS A 105 23.51 45.22 -28.36
CA HIS A 105 22.27 45.55 -27.66
C HIS A 105 22.21 47.02 -27.23
N VAL A 106 21.03 47.49 -26.83
CA VAL A 106 20.85 48.82 -26.23
C VAL A 106 21.17 48.74 -24.74
N ALA A 107 22.35 49.24 -24.35
CA ALA A 107 22.83 49.18 -22.97
C ALA A 107 22.06 50.13 -22.04
N HIS A 108 21.68 51.31 -22.54
CA HIS A 108 20.90 52.28 -21.79
C HIS A 108 20.19 53.22 -22.76
N GLU A 109 18.95 53.60 -22.45
CA GLU A 109 18.21 54.56 -23.25
C GLU A 109 17.27 55.41 -22.39
N VAL A 110 17.23 56.71 -22.71
CA VAL A 110 16.29 57.67 -22.14
C VAL A 110 15.41 58.17 -23.27
N GLY A 111 14.11 57.86 -23.20
CA GLY A 111 13.11 58.33 -24.15
C GLY A 111 12.74 59.81 -23.97
N SER A 112 11.91 60.32 -24.88
CA SER A 112 11.40 61.70 -24.82
C SER A 112 9.97 61.78 -25.38
N ILE A 113 9.33 62.95 -25.31
CA ILE A 113 8.07 63.25 -25.96
C ILE A 113 8.36 64.03 -27.25
N ASN A 114 7.91 63.51 -28.38
CA ASN A 114 8.11 64.18 -29.68
C ASN A 114 7.15 65.36 -29.89
N LYS A 115 7.35 66.10 -30.98
CA LYS A 115 6.51 67.24 -31.38
C LYS A 115 5.01 66.91 -31.56
N TYR A 116 4.65 65.63 -31.66
CA TYR A 116 3.26 65.15 -31.78
C TYR A 116 2.67 64.68 -30.45
N ASP A 117 3.32 65.02 -29.32
CA ASP A 117 2.92 64.61 -27.97
C ASP A 117 2.92 63.09 -27.78
N LYS A 118 3.79 62.36 -28.48
CA LYS A 118 3.98 60.91 -28.32
C LYS A 118 5.33 60.59 -27.71
N ALA A 119 5.35 59.65 -26.77
CA ALA A 119 6.59 59.07 -26.26
C ALA A 119 7.33 58.33 -27.37
N PHE A 120 8.66 58.47 -27.39
CA PHE A 120 9.52 57.81 -28.35
C PHE A 120 10.92 57.53 -27.80
N ASN A 121 11.57 56.54 -28.39
CA ASN A 121 12.94 56.13 -28.14
C ASN A 121 13.77 56.28 -29.44
N LEU A 122 15.07 56.55 -29.33
CA LEU A 122 15.97 56.63 -30.49
C LEU A 122 16.18 55.26 -31.13
N SER A 123 16.11 54.17 -30.36
CA SER A 123 16.24 52.80 -30.82
C SER A 123 15.21 52.41 -31.90
N ASP A 124 14.06 53.08 -31.92
CA ASP A 124 12.99 52.87 -32.89
C ASP A 124 13.29 53.49 -34.27
N PHE A 125 14.22 54.46 -34.29
CA PHE A 125 14.53 55.26 -35.49
C PHE A 125 15.94 55.09 -36.00
N ILE A 126 16.86 54.53 -35.20
CA ILE A 126 18.20 54.16 -35.64
C ILE A 126 18.19 52.70 -36.09
N LYS A 127 18.93 52.43 -37.16
CA LYS A 127 19.14 51.08 -37.69
C LYS A 127 20.61 50.71 -37.63
N TYR A 128 20.88 49.41 -37.61
CA TYR A 128 22.21 48.88 -37.82
C TYR A 128 22.18 47.69 -38.77
N GLY A 129 23.32 47.40 -39.38
CA GLY A 129 23.56 46.13 -40.06
C GLY A 129 25.04 45.78 -40.05
N ILE A 130 25.32 44.50 -40.24
CA ILE A 130 26.68 43.95 -40.13
C ILE A 130 27.04 43.22 -41.42
N VAL A 131 28.27 43.44 -41.87
CA VAL A 131 28.87 42.80 -43.05
C VAL A 131 30.13 42.05 -42.61
N GLU A 132 30.32 40.84 -43.12
CA GLU A 132 31.54 40.07 -42.85
C GLU A 132 32.76 40.69 -43.54
N GLY A 133 33.90 40.65 -42.84
CA GLY A 133 35.18 41.17 -43.32
C GLY A 133 35.39 42.66 -43.05
N GLU A 134 36.60 43.11 -43.35
CA GLU A 134 36.97 44.52 -43.26
C GLU A 134 36.48 45.29 -44.49
N GLN A 135 35.48 46.15 -44.31
CA GLN A 135 34.93 46.99 -45.38
C GLN A 135 35.27 48.46 -45.14
N THR A 136 35.48 49.21 -46.22
CA THR A 136 35.66 50.66 -46.16
C THR A 136 34.83 51.28 -47.29
N TYR A 137 34.01 52.26 -46.94
CA TYR A 137 33.08 52.90 -47.88
C TYR A 137 33.55 54.32 -48.19
N ALA A 138 33.37 54.78 -49.44
CA ALA A 138 33.80 56.11 -49.83
C ALA A 138 32.88 57.21 -49.28
N ASN A 139 31.62 56.88 -49.02
CA ASN A 139 30.59 57.77 -48.50
C ASN A 139 29.53 56.98 -47.72
N ARG A 140 28.62 57.70 -47.04
CA ARG A 140 27.55 57.10 -46.24
C ARG A 140 26.52 56.30 -47.06
N ASP A 141 26.24 56.72 -48.29
CA ASP A 141 25.20 56.09 -49.11
C ASP A 141 25.64 54.68 -49.50
N GLU A 142 26.92 54.51 -49.86
CA GLU A 142 27.54 53.18 -50.09
C GLU A 142 27.53 52.29 -48.84
N ALA A 143 27.76 52.87 -47.66
CA ALA A 143 27.74 52.11 -46.40
C ALA A 143 26.33 51.61 -46.06
N ILE A 144 25.31 52.46 -46.24
CA ILE A 144 23.90 52.10 -45.99
C ILE A 144 23.43 51.04 -47.01
N GLU A 145 23.74 51.21 -48.29
CA GLU A 145 23.37 50.25 -49.35
C GLU A 145 23.95 48.85 -49.06
N ALA A 146 25.18 48.78 -48.55
CA ALA A 146 25.83 47.52 -48.22
C ALA A 146 25.13 46.72 -47.11
N VAL A 147 24.38 47.40 -46.22
CA VAL A 147 23.64 46.77 -45.13
C VAL A 147 22.13 46.82 -45.30
N GLU A 148 21.59 47.45 -46.35
CA GLU A 148 20.15 47.68 -46.49
C GLU A 148 19.33 46.39 -46.39
N ALA A 149 19.85 45.29 -46.95
CA ALA A 149 19.21 43.98 -46.90
C ALA A 149 19.24 43.31 -45.52
N SER A 150 20.20 43.65 -44.65
CA SER A 150 20.35 43.11 -43.28
C SER A 150 20.01 44.14 -42.19
N ALA A 151 19.61 45.35 -42.58
CA ALA A 151 19.41 46.47 -41.67
C ALA A 151 18.18 46.24 -40.78
N THR A 152 18.41 46.24 -39.48
CA THR A 152 17.36 46.07 -38.47
C THR A 152 17.31 47.32 -37.57
N ALA A 153 16.14 47.58 -36.96
CA ALA A 153 16.03 48.61 -35.94
C ALA A 153 16.96 48.30 -34.76
N LEU A 154 17.51 49.33 -34.13
CA LEU A 154 18.52 49.19 -33.09
C LEU A 154 17.98 48.59 -31.78
N ASN A 155 16.66 48.62 -31.58
CA ASN A 155 15.97 47.89 -30.52
C ASN A 155 15.90 46.37 -30.74
N ALA A 156 16.34 45.87 -31.89
CA ALA A 156 16.50 44.44 -32.12
C ALA A 156 17.91 44.01 -31.73
N GLU A 157 18.00 42.93 -30.95
CA GLU A 157 19.29 42.35 -30.58
C GLU A 157 19.97 41.71 -31.78
N TYR A 158 21.27 41.99 -31.94
CA TYR A 158 22.13 41.21 -32.81
C TYR A 158 22.79 40.10 -32.04
N ASN A 159 22.82 38.90 -32.63
CA ASN A 159 23.72 37.84 -32.22
C ASN A 159 24.34 37.24 -33.49
N SER A 160 25.67 37.16 -33.54
CA SER A 160 26.40 36.57 -34.67
C SER A 160 26.09 35.08 -34.90
N GLY A 161 25.40 34.43 -33.95
CA GLY A 161 25.42 32.99 -33.80
C GLY A 161 26.81 32.51 -33.41
N THR A 162 26.95 31.19 -33.32
CA THR A 162 28.21 30.54 -32.96
C THR A 162 29.21 30.58 -34.12
N VAL A 163 30.31 31.30 -33.94
CA VAL A 163 31.42 31.37 -34.91
C VAL A 163 32.62 30.60 -34.37
N LYS A 164 33.09 29.60 -35.13
CA LYS A 164 34.33 28.87 -34.82
C LYS A 164 35.55 29.74 -35.19
N LEU A 165 36.53 29.82 -34.30
CA LEU A 165 37.79 30.54 -34.48
C LEU A 165 38.95 29.63 -34.02
N LEU A 166 39.72 29.12 -34.99
CA LEU A 166 40.83 28.24 -34.66
C LEU A 166 41.97 29.02 -34.00
N LYS A 167 42.96 28.28 -33.50
CA LYS A 167 44.16 28.85 -32.88
C LYS A 167 44.79 29.92 -33.77
N THR A 168 45.13 31.08 -33.18
CA THR A 168 45.78 32.22 -33.87
C THR A 168 44.99 32.81 -35.05
N GLU A 169 43.71 32.43 -35.21
CA GLU A 169 42.84 33.05 -36.20
C GLU A 169 42.20 34.33 -35.67
N GLU A 170 41.87 35.22 -36.59
CA GLU A 170 41.09 36.43 -36.34
C GLU A 170 39.93 36.53 -37.33
N LYS A 171 38.82 37.10 -36.88
CA LYS A 171 37.65 37.40 -37.70
C LYS A 171 37.29 38.86 -37.56
N ILE A 172 37.00 39.50 -38.68
CA ILE A 172 36.62 40.91 -38.75
C ILE A 172 35.20 41.00 -39.27
N VAL A 173 34.41 41.88 -38.66
CA VAL A 173 33.10 42.30 -39.14
C VAL A 173 33.04 43.83 -39.20
N THR A 174 32.28 44.36 -40.15
CA THR A 174 32.03 45.79 -40.29
C THR A 174 30.57 46.08 -39.97
N MET A 175 30.33 46.89 -38.94
CA MET A 175 29.02 47.34 -38.51
C MET A 175 28.76 48.75 -39.03
N VAL A 176 27.58 48.94 -39.62
CA VAL A 176 27.09 50.25 -40.08
C VAL A 176 25.86 50.59 -39.25
N VAL A 177 25.91 51.70 -38.51
CA VAL A 177 24.81 52.22 -37.70
C VAL A 177 24.36 53.54 -38.31
N TYR A 178 23.07 53.71 -38.61
CA TYR A 178 22.57 54.89 -39.29
C TYR A 178 21.13 55.24 -38.91
N MET A 179 20.78 56.52 -38.99
CA MET A 179 19.40 56.98 -38.91
C MET A 179 18.86 57.17 -40.34
N PRO A 180 17.76 56.51 -40.76
CA PRO A 180 17.23 56.66 -42.11
C PRO A 180 16.86 58.11 -42.43
N THR A 181 17.09 58.54 -43.67
CA THR A 181 16.74 59.90 -44.15
C THR A 181 15.24 60.15 -44.21
N THR A 182 14.43 59.09 -44.14
CA THR A 182 12.97 59.14 -44.10
C THR A 182 12.40 59.50 -42.73
N VAL A 183 13.22 59.48 -41.66
CA VAL A 183 12.75 59.82 -40.32
C VAL A 183 12.47 61.33 -40.26
N GLY A 184 11.23 61.69 -39.92
CA GLY A 184 10.76 63.05 -39.79
C GLY A 184 10.78 63.57 -38.35
N ASP A 185 9.90 64.54 -38.08
CA ASP A 185 9.77 65.20 -36.76
C ASP A 185 9.30 64.27 -35.63
N GLU A 186 8.93 63.02 -35.94
CA GLU A 186 8.56 61.99 -34.97
C GLU A 186 9.71 61.54 -34.06
N ALA A 187 10.97 61.75 -34.47
CA ALA A 187 12.17 61.49 -33.66
C ALA A 187 12.75 62.77 -33.02
N ASN A 188 12.07 63.91 -33.13
CA ASN A 188 12.50 65.18 -32.57
C ASN A 188 11.80 65.47 -31.24
N ALA A 189 12.59 65.61 -30.18
CA ALA A 189 12.10 66.03 -28.86
C ALA A 189 11.37 67.38 -28.95
N LYS A 190 10.23 67.47 -28.28
CA LYS A 190 9.46 68.70 -28.16
C LYS A 190 10.25 69.74 -27.35
N THR A 191 10.17 71.01 -27.75
CA THR A 191 10.87 72.10 -27.04
C THR A 191 10.44 72.14 -25.56
N GLY A 192 11.40 71.98 -24.65
CA GLY A 192 11.18 71.97 -23.19
C GLY A 192 11.20 70.57 -22.57
N GLU A 193 11.19 69.51 -23.38
CA GLU A 193 11.35 68.12 -22.92
C GLU A 193 12.82 67.71 -22.88
N ASN A 194 13.12 66.60 -22.22
CA ASN A 194 14.47 66.04 -22.15
C ASN A 194 14.95 65.58 -23.53
N VAL A 195 16.24 65.76 -23.81
CA VAL A 195 16.87 65.25 -25.03
C VAL A 195 17.02 63.73 -24.88
N PRO A 196 16.55 62.91 -25.83
CA PRO A 196 16.68 61.47 -25.72
C PRO A 196 18.15 61.07 -25.90
N THR A 197 18.57 60.02 -25.19
CA THR A 197 19.95 59.51 -25.22
C THR A 197 19.96 58.00 -25.35
N ILE A 198 20.91 57.44 -26.09
CA ILE A 198 21.06 56.00 -26.28
C ILE A 198 22.53 55.60 -26.16
N ASN A 199 22.78 54.50 -25.45
CA ASN A 199 24.08 53.86 -25.32
C ASN A 199 24.00 52.45 -25.92
N LEU A 200 24.98 52.11 -26.75
CA LEU A 200 25.09 50.79 -27.36
C LEU A 200 26.12 49.94 -26.62
N GLY A 201 25.73 48.69 -26.32
CA GLY A 201 26.59 47.67 -25.73
C GLY A 201 27.11 46.70 -26.78
N LEU A 202 28.32 46.18 -26.54
CA LEU A 202 28.92 45.08 -27.29
C LEU A 202 29.22 43.95 -26.31
N ASP A 203 28.73 42.76 -26.61
CA ASP A 203 29.01 41.57 -25.80
C ASP A 203 29.86 40.59 -26.60
N LEU A 204 30.94 40.09 -26.02
CA LEU A 204 31.75 39.03 -26.63
C LEU A 204 31.85 37.85 -25.65
N PHE A 205 31.26 36.73 -26.05
CA PHE A 205 31.34 35.49 -25.29
C PHE A 205 32.16 34.47 -26.07
N ALA A 206 33.09 33.77 -25.42
CA ALA A 206 33.88 32.72 -26.05
C ALA A 206 34.08 31.52 -25.12
N THR A 207 34.14 30.33 -25.71
CA THR A 207 34.43 29.08 -25.01
C THR A 207 35.15 28.11 -25.94
N GLN A 208 35.64 26.99 -25.41
CA GLN A 208 36.34 25.99 -26.22
C GLN A 208 35.40 25.38 -27.28
N VAL A 209 35.98 25.00 -28.42
CA VAL A 209 35.27 24.34 -29.51
C VAL A 209 35.79 22.90 -29.64
N ASP A 210 34.89 22.00 -30.06
CA ASP A 210 35.21 20.63 -30.49
C ASP A 210 36.22 20.65 -31.64
N ALA A 211 37.50 20.60 -31.30
CA ALA A 211 38.60 20.62 -32.26
C ALA A 211 39.85 19.86 -31.78
N GLU A 212 39.95 19.58 -30.48
CA GLU A 212 41.06 18.83 -29.89
C GLU A 212 40.69 17.35 -29.81
N PHE A 213 41.56 16.49 -30.35
CA PHE A 213 41.33 15.05 -30.43
C PHE A 213 41.96 14.36 -29.22
N ASP A 214 41.17 13.59 -28.46
CA ASP A 214 41.65 12.69 -27.42
C ASP A 214 41.92 11.28 -27.96
N SER A 215 42.11 10.26 -27.13
CA SER A 215 42.34 8.89 -27.65
C SER A 215 41.10 8.24 -28.29
N PHE A 216 39.93 8.90 -28.25
CA PHE A 216 38.62 8.40 -28.66
C PHE A 216 38.01 9.24 -29.79
N ASP A 217 37.83 10.55 -29.59
CA ASP A 217 37.29 11.50 -30.57
C ASP A 217 37.63 12.98 -30.24
N ASP A 218 37.01 13.93 -30.94
CA ASP A 218 37.18 15.38 -30.78
C ASP A 218 36.03 16.07 -30.03
N LYS A 219 35.17 15.31 -29.35
CA LYS A 219 33.85 15.77 -28.89
C LYS A 219 33.77 16.17 -27.42
N TYR A 220 34.86 16.07 -26.66
CA TYR A 220 34.79 16.35 -25.22
C TYR A 220 34.40 17.82 -24.92
N ASP A 221 34.62 18.75 -25.85
CA ASP A 221 34.21 20.16 -25.77
C ASP A 221 32.92 20.50 -26.57
N GLU A 222 32.21 19.50 -27.12
CA GLU A 222 30.99 19.70 -27.94
C GLU A 222 29.96 20.54 -27.17
N ASN A 223 29.86 20.32 -25.85
CA ASN A 223 28.92 20.99 -24.94
C ASN A 223 29.54 22.10 -24.08
N ALA A 224 30.75 22.58 -24.38
CA ALA A 224 31.38 23.65 -23.61
C ALA A 224 30.48 24.92 -23.62
N PRO A 225 30.04 25.43 -22.45
CA PRO A 225 29.14 26.58 -22.34
C PRO A 225 29.90 27.90 -22.50
N TYR A 226 29.20 28.95 -22.95
CA TYR A 226 29.74 30.31 -22.98
C TYR A 226 29.75 30.91 -21.55
N PRO A 227 30.79 31.68 -21.16
CA PRO A 227 30.78 32.46 -19.92
C PRO A 227 29.68 33.53 -20.03
N VAL A 228 28.90 33.76 -18.96
CA VAL A 228 27.71 34.65 -19.01
C VAL A 228 27.88 35.83 -18.05
N SER A 229 27.81 37.05 -18.57
CA SER A 229 27.34 38.23 -17.82
C SER A 229 26.29 38.93 -18.70
N ILE A 230 25.02 38.91 -18.28
CA ILE A 230 23.92 39.59 -18.99
C ILE A 230 23.13 40.40 -17.97
N THR A 231 22.87 41.68 -18.30
CA THR A 231 22.05 42.59 -17.50
C THR A 231 20.66 42.70 -18.14
N VAL A 232 19.58 42.44 -17.39
CA VAL A 232 18.19 42.64 -17.83
C VAL A 232 17.57 43.79 -17.05
N SER A 233 17.15 44.85 -17.75
CA SER A 233 16.53 46.03 -17.15
C SER A 233 15.01 46.06 -17.37
N LYS A 234 14.25 46.48 -16.36
CA LYS A 234 12.80 46.72 -16.46
C LYS A 234 12.43 48.08 -15.88
N ASN A 235 11.63 48.83 -16.64
CA ASN A 235 11.06 50.10 -16.17
C ASN A 235 10.15 49.90 -14.97
N VAL A 236 10.20 50.86 -14.04
CA VAL A 236 9.38 50.87 -12.82
C VAL A 236 8.61 52.17 -12.67
N THR A 237 7.45 52.09 -12.01
CA THR A 237 6.64 53.27 -11.65
C THR A 237 6.61 53.39 -10.13
N THR A 238 6.92 54.58 -9.62
CA THR A 238 6.98 54.85 -8.19
C THR A 238 5.98 55.92 -7.75
N ASP A 239 5.59 55.88 -6.48
CA ASP A 239 4.80 56.93 -5.84
C ASP A 239 5.67 58.13 -5.40
N SER A 240 5.06 59.12 -4.73
CA SER A 240 5.79 60.29 -4.21
C SER A 240 6.82 59.97 -3.10
N SER A 241 6.86 58.73 -2.61
CA SER A 241 7.78 58.24 -1.58
C SER A 241 8.86 57.32 -2.16
N ASN A 242 8.95 57.23 -3.50
CA ASN A 242 9.79 56.31 -4.26
C ASN A 242 9.49 54.81 -3.99
N GLN A 243 8.23 54.47 -3.69
CA GLN A 243 7.78 53.09 -3.57
C GLN A 243 7.13 52.60 -4.84
N LEU A 244 7.38 51.34 -5.22
CA LEU A 244 6.68 50.71 -6.35
C LEU A 244 5.16 50.76 -6.18
N THR A 245 4.46 51.19 -7.22
CA THR A 245 2.98 51.23 -7.24
C THR A 245 2.35 49.90 -7.63
N GLU A 246 3.12 48.99 -8.22
CA GLU A 246 2.70 47.64 -8.59
C GLU A 246 3.90 46.69 -8.55
N ALA A 247 3.65 45.39 -8.43
CA ALA A 247 4.71 44.39 -8.44
C ALA A 247 5.37 44.29 -9.84
N VAL A 248 6.69 44.13 -9.86
CA VAL A 248 7.49 44.10 -11.08
C VAL A 248 8.19 42.76 -11.20
N ASN A 249 7.86 42.00 -12.26
CA ASN A 249 8.51 40.73 -12.57
C ASN A 249 9.61 40.95 -13.61
N ILE A 250 10.85 40.64 -13.27
CA ILE A 250 12.00 40.68 -14.17
C ILE A 250 12.38 39.25 -14.47
N THR A 251 12.29 38.86 -15.75
CA THR A 251 12.62 37.50 -16.19
C THR A 251 13.83 37.58 -17.09
N TYR A 252 14.88 36.87 -16.70
CA TYR A 252 16.02 36.55 -17.53
C TYR A 252 15.77 35.19 -18.17
N ALA A 253 15.84 35.11 -19.51
CA ALA A 253 15.72 33.86 -20.24
C ALA A 253 17.04 33.57 -20.99
N ASN A 254 17.80 32.58 -20.53
CA ASN A 254 19.01 32.13 -21.20
C ASN A 254 18.75 30.81 -21.92
N THR A 255 18.94 30.80 -23.23
CA THR A 255 18.81 29.60 -24.08
C THR A 255 20.15 28.90 -24.35
N ALA A 256 21.27 29.40 -23.82
CA ALA A 256 22.63 29.00 -24.18
C ALA A 256 23.52 28.50 -23.01
N SER A 257 23.02 28.47 -21.77
CA SER A 257 23.77 27.96 -20.60
C SER A 257 22.96 26.93 -19.78
N ALA A 258 23.63 26.16 -18.92
CA ALA A 258 23.00 25.15 -18.05
C ALA A 258 22.07 25.76 -16.99
N ILE A 259 22.22 27.06 -16.71
CA ILE A 259 21.31 27.87 -15.92
C ILE A 259 20.23 28.40 -16.87
N SER A 260 19.03 27.84 -16.78
CA SER A 260 17.95 28.14 -17.71
C SER A 260 16.88 28.96 -17.01
N ASN A 261 17.15 30.26 -16.89
CA ASN A 261 16.27 31.35 -16.46
C ASN A 261 16.48 31.81 -15.00
N VAL A 262 16.25 33.11 -14.78
CA VAL A 262 16.09 33.68 -13.43
C VAL A 262 14.87 34.58 -13.44
N GLU A 263 13.99 34.40 -12.46
CA GLU A 263 12.82 35.23 -12.26
C GLU A 263 12.98 35.99 -10.95
N VAL A 264 12.83 37.31 -10.99
CA VAL A 264 12.83 38.16 -9.79
C VAL A 264 11.50 38.90 -9.74
N VAL A 265 10.78 38.77 -8.63
CA VAL A 265 9.52 39.46 -8.38
C VAL A 265 9.73 40.46 -7.25
N VAL A 266 9.74 41.74 -7.61
CA VAL A 266 9.81 42.84 -6.65
C VAL A 266 8.38 43.27 -6.30
N PRO A 267 7.97 43.20 -5.02
CA PRO A 267 6.58 43.44 -4.63
C PRO A 267 6.19 44.92 -4.68
N GLU A 268 4.89 45.18 -4.76
CA GLU A 268 4.32 46.51 -4.52
C GLU A 268 4.77 47.07 -3.16
N GLY A 269 5.11 48.35 -3.12
CA GLY A 269 5.61 49.02 -1.92
C GLY A 269 7.09 48.82 -1.64
N ALA A 270 7.86 48.12 -2.50
CA ALA A 270 9.31 48.06 -2.37
C ALA A 270 9.95 49.44 -2.64
N GLN A 271 11.00 49.77 -1.89
CA GLN A 271 11.66 51.06 -1.96
C GLN A 271 12.68 51.10 -3.10
N ILE A 272 12.50 52.04 -4.02
CA ILE A 272 13.41 52.30 -5.15
C ILE A 272 14.33 53.46 -4.80
N LYS A 273 15.60 53.37 -5.23
CA LYS A 273 16.60 54.42 -4.99
C LYS A 273 16.20 55.72 -5.71
N ASP A 274 16.48 56.85 -5.07
CA ASP A 274 16.05 58.16 -5.58
C ASP A 274 16.61 58.46 -6.98
N GLY A 275 15.72 58.83 -7.91
CA GLY A 275 16.05 59.14 -9.30
C GLY A 275 16.13 57.95 -10.25
N GLU A 276 16.04 56.71 -9.77
CA GLU A 276 16.05 55.51 -10.63
C GLU A 276 14.67 55.26 -11.24
N THR A 277 14.61 54.99 -12.55
CA THR A 277 13.37 54.66 -13.28
C THR A 277 13.34 53.22 -13.78
N GLN A 278 14.40 52.45 -13.51
CA GLN A 278 14.55 51.06 -13.93
C GLN A 278 15.17 50.24 -12.80
N LEU A 279 14.85 48.95 -12.79
CA LEU A 279 15.54 47.93 -12.02
C LEU A 279 16.33 47.05 -12.99
N SER A 280 17.60 46.79 -12.68
CA SER A 280 18.50 46.01 -13.53
C SER A 280 19.00 44.78 -12.79
N LEU A 281 18.60 43.60 -13.27
CA LEU A 281 19.03 42.31 -12.75
C LEU A 281 20.32 41.87 -13.47
N LYS A 282 21.36 41.56 -12.70
CA LYS A 282 22.60 40.94 -13.21
C LYS A 282 22.82 39.60 -12.51
N ILE A 283 23.20 38.60 -13.30
CA ILE A 283 23.55 37.26 -12.80
C ILE A 283 24.90 36.87 -13.40
N GLU A 284 25.80 36.44 -12.55
CA GLU A 284 27.11 35.87 -12.93
C GLU A 284 27.32 34.56 -12.17
N GLU A 285 27.69 33.50 -12.89
CA GLU A 285 28.14 32.25 -12.29
C GLU A 285 29.63 32.37 -11.98
N LYS A 286 30.04 32.02 -10.77
CA LYS A 286 31.45 32.03 -10.37
C LYS A 286 32.02 30.60 -10.45
N ASP A 287 33.14 30.47 -11.18
CA ASP A 287 33.87 29.21 -11.36
C ASP A 287 34.51 28.68 -10.05
N GLU A 288 34.71 29.55 -9.06
CA GLU A 288 35.27 29.21 -7.75
C GLU A 288 34.25 29.52 -6.63
N VAL A 289 34.13 28.59 -5.67
CA VAL A 289 33.39 28.82 -4.42
C VAL A 289 34.12 29.92 -3.65
N ASP A 290 33.42 31.00 -3.31
CA ASP A 290 34.00 32.13 -2.59
C ASP A 290 34.74 31.63 -1.33
N GLU A 291 36.03 31.97 -1.18
CA GLU A 291 36.88 31.57 -0.06
C GLU A 291 36.29 31.96 1.31
N GLY A 292 35.35 32.91 1.33
CA GLY A 292 34.62 33.36 2.49
C GLY A 292 33.52 32.41 2.99
N VAL A 293 33.02 31.48 2.17
CA VAL A 293 31.92 30.60 2.58
C VAL A 293 32.44 29.29 3.16
N ALA A 294 32.45 29.17 4.48
CA ALA A 294 32.87 27.96 5.19
C ALA A 294 31.75 26.89 5.17
N VAL A 295 31.34 26.44 3.98
CA VAL A 295 30.38 25.34 3.85
C VAL A 295 31.06 24.04 4.28
N GLN A 296 30.51 23.38 5.30
CA GLN A 296 30.86 21.99 5.62
C GLN A 296 30.28 21.07 4.53
N MET A 297 31.00 20.90 3.43
CA MET A 297 30.61 20.00 2.35
C MET A 297 31.03 18.56 2.65
N ASN A 298 30.15 17.63 2.36
CA ASN A 298 30.51 16.21 2.28
C ASN A 298 31.29 15.94 0.98
N SER A 299 32.02 14.83 0.93
CA SER A 299 32.89 14.48 -0.21
C SER A 299 32.17 14.30 -1.56
N ASN A 300 30.84 14.24 -1.56
CA ASN A 300 29.97 14.05 -2.73
C ASN A 300 29.20 15.32 -3.14
N GLN A 301 29.39 16.44 -2.46
CA GLN A 301 28.69 17.69 -2.77
C GLN A 301 29.54 18.60 -3.67
N THR A 302 28.88 19.27 -4.60
CA THR A 302 29.38 20.38 -5.39
C THR A 302 28.77 21.67 -4.88
N ALA A 303 29.51 22.77 -5.03
CA ALA A 303 29.02 24.10 -4.75
C ALA A 303 29.19 24.97 -5.99
N THR A 304 28.11 25.64 -6.37
CA THR A 304 28.08 26.63 -7.45
C THR A 304 27.64 27.95 -6.85
N THR A 305 28.42 29.00 -7.08
CA THR A 305 28.11 30.33 -6.53
C THR A 305 27.55 31.22 -7.63
N TYR A 306 26.39 31.82 -7.36
CA TYR A 306 25.71 32.75 -8.24
C TYR A 306 25.77 34.14 -7.64
N GLU A 307 26.45 35.06 -8.32
CA GLU A 307 26.37 36.48 -8.00
C GLU A 307 25.08 37.02 -8.62
N ILE A 308 24.05 37.22 -7.79
CA ILE A 308 22.79 37.81 -8.22
C ILE A 308 22.75 39.23 -7.65
N SER A 309 22.62 40.24 -8.51
CA SER A 309 22.46 41.64 -8.12
C SER A 309 21.25 42.28 -8.78
N LEU A 310 20.57 43.15 -8.03
CA LEU A 310 19.44 43.95 -8.51
C LEU A 310 19.75 45.42 -8.28
N GLU A 311 20.19 46.11 -9.32
CA GLU A 311 20.47 47.55 -9.28
C GLU A 311 19.15 48.35 -9.35
N GLY A 312 19.12 49.49 -8.67
CA GLY A 312 17.95 50.39 -8.59
C GLY A 312 17.10 50.22 -7.32
N ILE A 313 17.25 49.12 -6.58
CA ILE A 313 16.62 48.94 -5.27
C ILE A 313 17.32 49.80 -4.20
N ASP A 314 16.57 50.44 -3.30
CA ASP A 314 17.16 51.20 -2.19
C ASP A 314 17.74 50.26 -1.12
N VAL A 315 18.89 50.61 -0.55
CA VAL A 315 19.55 49.83 0.51
C VAL A 315 18.71 49.69 1.79
N ASN A 316 17.71 50.55 1.99
CA ASN A 316 16.80 50.53 3.14
C ASN A 316 15.46 49.85 2.82
N ASN A 317 15.31 49.20 1.66
CA ASN A 317 14.12 48.44 1.34
C ASN A 317 13.86 47.35 2.40
N ASP A 318 12.65 47.33 2.96
CA ASP A 318 12.26 46.38 4.02
C ASP A 318 11.43 45.19 3.50
N LYS A 319 11.01 45.23 2.23
CA LYS A 319 10.23 44.21 1.54
C LYS A 319 11.11 43.07 1.06
N GLU A 320 10.62 41.84 1.24
CA GLU A 320 11.26 40.66 0.66
C GLU A 320 10.98 40.58 -0.84
N ILE A 321 12.02 40.27 -1.59
CA ILE A 321 12.00 40.09 -3.05
C ILE A 321 12.08 38.59 -3.31
N GLU A 322 11.16 38.07 -4.12
CA GLU A 322 11.14 36.66 -4.48
C GLU A 322 12.06 36.42 -5.68
N VAL A 323 12.93 35.42 -5.57
CA VAL A 323 13.89 35.03 -6.59
C VAL A 323 13.69 33.56 -6.92
N ALA A 324 13.59 33.25 -8.21
CA ALA A 324 13.52 31.90 -8.75
C ALA A 324 14.71 31.69 -9.69
N LEU A 325 15.71 30.96 -9.22
CA LEU A 325 16.89 30.55 -9.97
C LEU A 325 16.65 29.17 -10.58
N PHE A 326 16.86 29.00 -11.87
CA PHE A 326 16.71 27.70 -12.53
C PHE A 326 18.09 27.06 -12.73
N ILE A 327 18.47 26.23 -11.76
CA ILE A 327 19.72 25.46 -11.76
C ILE A 327 19.54 24.12 -12.49
N GLU A 328 20.58 23.29 -12.53
CA GLU A 328 20.52 21.97 -13.14
C GLU A 328 19.34 21.14 -12.58
N LYS A 329 18.67 20.40 -13.46
CA LYS A 329 17.56 19.50 -13.10
C LYS A 329 18.07 18.22 -12.46
N GLY A 330 17.31 17.68 -11.50
CA GLY A 330 17.63 16.41 -10.84
C GLY A 330 18.76 16.49 -9.82
N LEU A 331 19.11 17.70 -9.36
CA LEU A 331 20.04 17.89 -8.25
C LEU A 331 19.39 17.48 -6.92
N ILE A 332 20.23 17.12 -5.95
CA ILE A 332 19.78 16.60 -4.68
C ILE A 332 20.50 17.27 -3.50
N ASP A 333 19.90 17.20 -2.31
CA ASP A 333 20.39 17.90 -1.10
C ASP A 333 20.69 19.40 -1.38
N VAL A 334 19.86 20.02 -2.22
CA VAL A 334 20.01 21.42 -2.64
C VAL A 334 19.78 22.34 -1.46
N ALA A 335 20.83 23.02 -1.03
CA ALA A 335 20.81 24.03 0.01
C ALA A 335 21.35 25.35 -0.54
N LEU A 336 20.66 26.44 -0.24
CA LEU A 336 21.08 27.78 -0.61
C LEU A 336 21.73 28.46 0.58
N TYR A 337 22.95 28.95 0.39
CA TYR A 337 23.70 29.72 1.37
C TYR A 337 23.85 31.16 0.91
N HIS A 338 23.83 32.07 1.88
CA HIS A 338 24.15 33.48 1.73
C HIS A 338 24.83 33.94 3.01
N ASP A 339 26.01 34.54 2.89
CA ASP A 339 26.84 34.97 4.03
C ASP A 339 27.02 33.86 5.10
N ASP A 340 27.38 32.63 4.69
CA ASP A 340 27.50 31.44 5.55
C ASP A 340 26.21 30.93 6.21
N VAL A 341 25.06 31.56 5.94
CA VAL A 341 23.78 31.19 6.54
C VAL A 341 22.90 30.48 5.51
N VAL A 342 22.30 29.36 5.91
CA VAL A 342 21.29 28.67 5.09
C VAL A 342 20.05 29.54 4.97
N ILE A 343 19.69 29.90 3.73
CA ILE A 343 18.43 30.57 3.42
C ILE A 343 17.34 29.53 3.18
N PRO A 344 16.11 29.72 3.72
CA PRO A 344 14.96 28.92 3.33
C PRO A 344 14.68 29.02 1.83
N SER A 345 14.81 27.90 1.12
CA SER A 345 14.60 27.81 -0.33
C SER A 345 13.82 26.55 -0.68
N THR A 346 13.09 26.57 -1.80
CA THR A 346 12.33 25.43 -2.34
C THR A 346 12.87 25.07 -3.72
N TYR A 347 13.40 23.85 -3.88
CA TYR A 347 13.88 23.33 -5.16
C TYR A 347 12.91 22.31 -5.76
N VAL A 348 12.66 22.42 -7.07
CA VAL A 348 11.82 21.48 -7.84
C VAL A 348 12.69 20.77 -8.88
N ALA A 349 13.00 19.49 -8.63
CA ALA A 349 13.97 18.73 -9.41
C ALA A 349 13.62 18.57 -10.90
N GLU A 350 12.32 18.48 -11.22
CA GLU A 350 11.81 18.29 -12.59
C GLU A 350 12.04 19.52 -13.47
N THR A 351 11.96 20.70 -12.85
CA THR A 351 12.09 21.99 -13.55
C THR A 351 13.45 22.63 -13.35
N GLY A 352 14.18 22.25 -12.30
CA GLY A 352 15.41 22.93 -11.88
C GLY A 352 15.14 24.22 -11.08
N LYS A 353 13.87 24.54 -10.79
CA LYS A 353 13.47 25.82 -10.19
C LYS A 353 13.76 25.84 -8.68
N LEU A 354 14.71 26.67 -8.26
CA LEU A 354 15.04 27.02 -6.87
C LEU A 354 14.44 28.38 -6.51
N THR A 355 13.44 28.40 -5.64
CA THR A 355 12.73 29.63 -5.23
C THR A 355 13.09 30.01 -3.79
N PHE A 356 13.40 31.28 -3.55
CA PHE A 356 13.71 31.83 -2.23
C PHE A 356 13.33 33.32 -2.15
N SER A 357 13.32 33.87 -0.94
CA SER A 357 13.06 35.30 -0.72
C SER A 357 14.26 35.96 -0.05
N THR A 358 14.60 37.17 -0.48
CA THR A 358 15.73 37.92 0.09
C THR A 358 15.46 39.41 0.22
N LYS A 359 16.16 40.08 1.14
CA LYS A 359 16.23 41.54 1.27
C LYS A 359 17.55 42.12 0.73
N GLY A 360 18.58 41.28 0.64
CA GLY A 360 19.91 41.63 0.20
C GLY A 360 20.32 40.78 -1.00
N PHE A 361 21.12 41.38 -1.88
CA PHE A 361 21.72 40.71 -3.02
C PHE A 361 23.22 40.66 -2.78
N SER A 362 23.78 39.46 -2.76
CA SER A 362 25.20 39.14 -2.70
C SER A 362 25.33 37.64 -3.06
N PRO A 363 26.52 37.06 -3.23
CA PRO A 363 26.64 35.72 -3.79
C PRO A 363 25.77 34.71 -3.04
N PHE A 364 25.03 33.94 -3.81
CA PHE A 364 24.25 32.82 -3.34
C PHE A 364 24.96 31.54 -3.73
N THR A 365 25.44 30.79 -2.74
CA THR A 365 26.10 29.51 -2.99
C THR A 365 25.08 28.40 -2.89
N VAL A 366 24.81 27.76 -4.03
CA VAL A 366 24.02 26.54 -4.10
C VAL A 366 24.96 25.37 -3.83
N VAL A 367 24.70 24.66 -2.75
CA VAL A 367 25.36 23.40 -2.44
C VAL A 367 24.41 22.30 -2.83
N SER A 368 24.87 21.37 -3.65
CA SER A 368 24.06 20.25 -4.12
C SER A 368 24.93 19.02 -4.30
N THR A 369 24.32 17.86 -4.45
CA THR A 369 25.02 16.66 -4.92
C THR A 369 24.63 16.43 -6.37
N ALA A 370 25.63 16.12 -7.22
CA ALA A 370 25.46 15.94 -8.66
C ALA A 370 24.44 14.84 -9.01
N LYS A 371 23.92 14.91 -10.25
CA LYS A 371 22.90 14.01 -10.82
C LYS A 371 23.07 12.55 -10.40
N VAL A 372 21.93 11.97 -10.08
CA VAL A 372 21.73 10.56 -9.69
C VAL A 372 22.09 9.54 -10.80
N PHE A 373 22.31 9.99 -12.04
CA PHE A 373 22.47 9.10 -13.19
C PHE A 373 23.59 9.56 -14.11
N ALA A 374 24.46 8.64 -14.52
CA ALA A 374 25.53 8.94 -15.47
C ALA A 374 25.03 9.21 -16.90
N SER A 375 23.78 8.87 -17.22
CA SER A 375 23.12 9.14 -18.51
C SER A 375 21.64 8.71 -18.49
N GLY A 376 20.87 9.09 -19.53
CA GLY A 376 19.46 8.76 -19.71
C GLY A 376 18.49 9.89 -19.35
N ASP A 377 17.31 9.92 -19.97
CA ASP A 377 16.22 10.87 -19.69
C ASP A 377 15.02 10.20 -18.96
N GLY A 378 15.15 8.91 -18.63
CA GLY A 378 14.14 8.14 -17.93
C GLY A 378 13.01 7.62 -18.83
N THR A 379 13.16 7.73 -20.16
CA THR A 379 12.26 7.10 -21.15
C THR A 379 12.64 5.65 -21.42
N VAL A 380 11.76 4.91 -22.11
CA VAL A 380 12.03 3.52 -22.54
C VAL A 380 13.29 3.44 -23.41
N GLU A 381 13.47 4.39 -24.32
CA GLU A 381 14.60 4.43 -25.26
C GLU A 381 15.89 4.84 -24.56
N ASN A 382 15.82 5.76 -23.60
CA ASN A 382 16.96 6.28 -22.86
C ASN A 382 16.73 6.16 -21.33
N PRO A 383 16.79 4.93 -20.76
CA PRO A 383 16.59 4.73 -19.34
C PRO A 383 17.70 5.41 -18.53
N TYR A 384 17.38 5.80 -17.30
CA TYR A 384 18.35 6.32 -16.36
C TYR A 384 19.37 5.26 -15.95
N ILE A 385 20.67 5.58 -16.08
CA ILE A 385 21.77 4.62 -15.91
C ILE A 385 22.34 4.61 -14.49
N ILE A 386 22.39 3.42 -13.87
CA ILE A 386 22.86 3.17 -12.50
C ILE A 386 24.25 2.54 -12.55
N ASN A 387 25.23 3.19 -11.94
CA ASN A 387 26.62 2.74 -11.92
C ASN A 387 27.02 2.23 -10.54
N GLU A 388 26.44 2.80 -9.48
CA GLU A 388 26.79 2.46 -8.11
C GLU A 388 25.58 2.46 -7.16
N PRO A 389 25.70 1.85 -5.97
CA PRO A 389 24.60 1.78 -4.99
C PRO A 389 24.03 3.13 -4.55
N SER A 390 24.85 4.20 -4.56
CA SER A 390 24.43 5.54 -4.14
C SER A 390 23.37 6.13 -5.08
N ASP A 391 23.45 5.82 -6.38
CA ASP A 391 22.49 6.23 -7.41
C ASP A 391 21.08 5.81 -6.99
N LEU A 392 20.88 4.54 -6.62
CA LEU A 392 19.60 3.98 -6.17
C LEU A 392 18.98 4.72 -4.97
N LEU A 393 19.79 5.06 -3.96
CA LEU A 393 19.32 5.80 -2.79
C LEU A 393 18.79 7.18 -3.19
N ASN A 394 19.48 7.84 -4.11
CA ASN A 394 19.09 9.16 -4.55
C ASN A 394 17.79 9.10 -5.38
N ILE A 395 17.58 8.07 -6.20
CA ILE A 395 16.30 7.91 -6.92
C ILE A 395 15.13 7.92 -5.93
N SER A 396 15.28 7.20 -4.81
CA SER A 396 14.23 7.04 -3.81
C SER A 396 13.77 8.31 -3.13
N LYS A 397 14.65 9.31 -3.07
CA LYS A 397 14.41 10.56 -2.35
C LYS A 397 13.82 11.66 -3.23
N TYR A 398 14.09 11.62 -4.54
CA TYR A 398 13.93 12.80 -5.39
C TYR A 398 13.04 12.58 -6.63
N TYR A 399 12.73 11.34 -6.99
CA TYR A 399 11.87 11.03 -8.13
C TYR A 399 10.59 10.34 -7.67
N HIS A 400 9.44 10.98 -7.94
CA HIS A 400 8.11 10.47 -7.63
C HIS A 400 7.25 10.24 -8.89
N GLU A 401 7.86 10.31 -10.08
CA GLU A 401 7.22 10.06 -11.38
C GLU A 401 7.64 8.71 -11.97
N TYR A 402 6.78 8.16 -12.82
CA TYR A 402 7.03 6.92 -13.56
C TYR A 402 8.19 7.06 -14.56
N LYS A 403 9.29 6.32 -14.38
CA LYS A 403 10.50 6.33 -15.26
C LYS A 403 11.06 4.93 -15.52
N TYR A 404 12.05 4.84 -16.42
CA TYR A 404 12.79 3.61 -16.73
C TYR A 404 14.24 3.74 -16.23
N TYR A 405 14.71 2.71 -15.53
CA TYR A 405 16.06 2.63 -14.95
C TYR A 405 16.80 1.41 -15.47
N LYS A 406 18.12 1.51 -15.68
CA LYS A 406 18.97 0.40 -16.13
C LYS A 406 20.34 0.43 -15.44
N VAL A 407 20.85 -0.70 -14.98
CA VAL A 407 22.23 -0.81 -14.49
C VAL A 407 23.22 -0.74 -15.67
N ALA A 408 24.27 0.06 -15.53
CA ALA A 408 25.25 0.31 -16.58
C ALA A 408 25.96 -0.98 -17.03
N ASP A 409 26.39 -1.01 -18.29
CA ASP A 409 27.23 -2.09 -18.79
C ASP A 409 28.60 -2.07 -18.09
N GLY A 410 29.06 -3.22 -17.59
CA GLY A 410 30.35 -3.34 -16.91
C GLY A 410 30.31 -3.24 -15.38
N VAL A 411 29.16 -2.96 -14.77
CA VAL A 411 28.97 -3.06 -13.31
C VAL A 411 28.94 -4.53 -12.90
N GLU A 412 29.85 -4.96 -12.01
CA GLU A 412 29.93 -6.38 -11.59
C GLU A 412 28.91 -6.74 -10.50
N ALA A 413 28.67 -5.84 -9.54
CA ALA A 413 27.72 -6.01 -8.45
C ALA A 413 27.32 -4.67 -7.83
N LEU A 414 26.13 -4.61 -7.24
CA LEU A 414 25.63 -3.51 -6.42
C LEU A 414 25.45 -4.00 -4.97
N ASP A 415 26.24 -3.47 -4.04
CA ASP A 415 26.13 -3.76 -2.61
C ASP A 415 25.36 -2.65 -1.89
N LEU A 416 24.18 -2.97 -1.36
CA LEU A 416 23.28 -2.02 -0.71
C LEU A 416 23.49 -1.94 0.82
N THR A 417 24.64 -2.39 1.32
CA THR A 417 24.97 -2.33 2.76
C THR A 417 24.87 -0.90 3.29
N GLY A 418 24.04 -0.70 4.33
CA GLY A 418 23.85 0.61 4.96
C GLY A 418 22.88 1.54 4.22
N ILE A 419 22.32 1.10 3.10
CA ILE A 419 21.27 1.81 2.35
C ILE A 419 19.90 1.39 2.90
N GLY A 420 19.05 2.37 3.20
CA GLY A 420 17.70 2.19 3.77
C GLY A 420 16.65 1.72 2.76
N GLU A 421 15.40 2.17 2.93
CA GLU A 421 14.30 1.87 1.99
C GLU A 421 14.48 2.60 0.66
N ILE A 422 14.44 1.84 -0.43
CA ILE A 422 14.60 2.35 -1.79
C ILE A 422 13.22 2.33 -2.46
N SER A 423 12.76 3.49 -2.92
CA SER A 423 11.43 3.72 -3.51
C SER A 423 11.58 4.13 -4.97
N LEU A 424 11.46 3.19 -5.89
CA LEU A 424 11.56 3.46 -7.33
C LEU A 424 10.17 3.50 -7.97
N TYR A 425 9.92 4.53 -8.76
CA TYR A 425 8.66 4.77 -9.44
C TYR A 425 8.83 4.42 -10.93
N GLY A 426 8.64 3.15 -11.30
CA GLY A 426 8.65 2.70 -12.69
C GLY A 426 9.40 1.39 -12.94
N SER A 427 9.90 1.20 -14.17
CA SER A 427 10.55 -0.04 -14.61
C SER A 427 12.05 -0.05 -14.34
N PHE A 428 12.62 -1.20 -14.03
CA PHE A 428 14.03 -1.37 -13.69
C PHE A 428 14.64 -2.57 -14.40
N ASP A 429 15.78 -2.36 -15.06
CA ASP A 429 16.59 -3.40 -15.68
C ASP A 429 17.93 -3.54 -14.95
N GLY A 430 18.12 -4.64 -14.24
CA GLY A 430 19.35 -4.94 -13.52
C GLY A 430 20.54 -5.31 -14.40
N ASN A 431 20.35 -5.44 -15.71
CA ASN A 431 21.41 -5.75 -16.67
C ASN A 431 22.22 -7.03 -16.33
N GLY A 432 21.61 -7.97 -15.62
CA GLY A 432 22.23 -9.22 -15.14
C GLY A 432 23.16 -9.07 -13.94
N VAL A 433 23.22 -7.88 -13.33
CA VAL A 433 24.12 -7.56 -12.22
C VAL A 433 23.62 -8.14 -10.90
N LYS A 434 24.57 -8.55 -10.05
CA LYS A 434 24.27 -9.06 -8.71
C LYS A 434 23.99 -7.91 -7.73
N ILE A 435 22.82 -7.90 -7.10
CA ILE A 435 22.42 -6.92 -6.08
C ILE A 435 22.43 -7.59 -4.71
N SER A 436 23.11 -7.03 -3.71
CA SER A 436 23.32 -7.66 -2.40
C SER A 436 22.94 -6.77 -1.22
N ASN A 437 22.72 -7.37 -0.06
CA ASN A 437 22.54 -6.69 1.24
C ASN A 437 21.37 -5.69 1.30
N LEU A 438 20.29 -6.01 0.57
CA LEU A 438 19.04 -5.27 0.64
C LEU A 438 18.44 -5.36 2.06
N THR A 439 18.27 -4.21 2.72
CA THR A 439 17.76 -4.15 4.10
C THR A 439 16.24 -4.01 4.19
N THR A 440 15.56 -3.52 3.14
CA THR A 440 14.09 -3.25 3.10
C THR A 440 13.53 -3.38 1.67
N CYS A 441 12.30 -2.92 1.36
CA CYS A 441 11.74 -2.98 -0.02
C CYS A 441 12.69 -2.32 -1.03
N LEU A 442 12.87 -2.91 -2.23
CA LEU A 442 13.72 -2.34 -3.29
C LEU A 442 12.94 -1.41 -4.24
N PHE A 443 11.65 -1.66 -4.46
CA PHE A 443 10.78 -0.86 -5.33
C PHE A 443 9.47 -0.56 -4.59
N VAL A 444 9.05 0.70 -4.60
CA VAL A 444 7.75 1.14 -4.07
C VAL A 444 7.03 1.87 -5.19
N CYS A 445 6.11 1.19 -5.85
CA CYS A 445 5.36 1.69 -6.99
C CYS A 445 4.10 2.43 -6.53
N VAL A 446 4.09 3.74 -6.74
CA VAL A 446 2.93 4.61 -6.54
C VAL A 446 2.45 5.05 -7.92
N GLY A 447 1.39 4.43 -8.44
CA GLY A 447 0.66 5.00 -9.59
C GLY A 447 -0.17 6.19 -9.13
N LYS A 448 -0.50 7.12 -10.03
CA LYS A 448 -1.71 7.94 -9.79
C LYS A 448 -2.92 7.01 -9.96
N PRO A 449 -4.00 7.16 -9.16
CA PRO A 449 -5.18 6.30 -9.23
C PRO A 449 -5.76 6.12 -10.64
N ASP A 450 -5.55 7.11 -11.52
CA ASP A 450 -6.16 7.20 -12.84
C ASP A 450 -5.27 6.68 -14.00
N GLU A 451 -4.05 6.19 -13.73
CA GLU A 451 -3.12 5.74 -14.78
C GLU A 451 -2.66 4.28 -14.60
N ALA A 452 -3.13 3.39 -15.48
CA ALA A 452 -2.60 2.03 -15.60
C ALA A 452 -1.25 2.04 -16.36
N LYS A 453 -0.16 1.65 -15.71
CA LYS A 453 1.19 1.54 -16.32
C LYS A 453 1.75 0.13 -16.17
N GLU A 454 2.41 -0.36 -17.21
CA GLU A 454 3.17 -1.62 -17.16
C GLU A 454 4.54 -1.40 -16.49
N ILE A 455 4.74 -1.96 -15.31
CA ILE A 455 6.01 -1.97 -14.58
C ILE A 455 6.78 -3.23 -14.94
N LYS A 456 8.02 -3.10 -15.39
CA LYS A 456 8.90 -4.24 -15.69
C LYS A 456 10.15 -4.19 -14.84
N ILE A 457 10.41 -5.28 -14.12
CA ILE A 457 11.55 -5.50 -13.25
C ILE A 457 12.34 -6.68 -13.86
N SER A 458 13.49 -6.41 -14.47
CA SER A 458 14.18 -7.40 -15.32
C SER A 458 15.66 -7.62 -15.02
N ASN A 459 16.17 -8.78 -15.40
CA ASN A 459 17.60 -9.15 -15.45
C ASN A 459 18.35 -8.84 -14.14
N MET A 460 17.96 -9.45 -13.03
CA MET A 460 18.59 -9.21 -11.72
C MET A 460 18.95 -10.52 -11.02
N ASP A 461 20.02 -10.51 -10.23
CA ASP A 461 20.32 -11.55 -9.25
C ASP A 461 20.46 -10.92 -7.85
N VAL A 462 19.46 -11.11 -6.99
CA VAL A 462 19.30 -10.37 -5.73
C VAL A 462 19.57 -11.26 -4.52
N THR A 463 20.44 -10.84 -3.61
CA THR A 463 20.65 -11.45 -2.29
C THR A 463 20.05 -10.56 -1.19
N VAL A 464 19.04 -11.08 -0.48
CA VAL A 464 18.32 -10.38 0.60
C VAL A 464 18.72 -10.97 1.96
N ASN A 465 19.15 -10.15 2.92
CA ASN A 465 19.52 -10.57 4.29
C ASN A 465 19.08 -9.50 5.29
N THR A 466 17.84 -9.56 5.76
CA THR A 466 17.24 -8.47 6.57
C THR A 466 16.49 -8.98 7.80
N THR A 467 16.44 -8.16 8.86
CA THR A 467 15.77 -8.44 10.14
C THR A 467 14.45 -7.69 10.36
N ASN A 468 14.04 -6.85 9.40
CA ASN A 468 12.74 -6.15 9.37
C ASN A 468 12.25 -5.84 7.93
N GLY A 469 12.81 -6.51 6.92
CA GLY A 469 12.58 -6.15 5.52
C GLY A 469 11.28 -6.70 4.93
N ARG A 470 10.85 -6.05 3.85
CA ARG A 470 9.62 -6.28 3.08
C ARG A 470 10.02 -6.67 1.63
N ALA A 471 9.08 -7.14 0.81
CA ALA A 471 9.38 -7.72 -0.52
C ALA A 471 10.10 -6.78 -1.51
N LEU A 472 10.66 -7.35 -2.60
CA LEU A 472 11.36 -6.62 -3.65
C LEU A 472 10.52 -5.46 -4.20
N VAL A 473 9.26 -5.70 -4.56
CA VAL A 473 8.32 -4.67 -5.05
C VAL A 473 7.12 -4.51 -4.12
N ARG A 474 6.75 -3.28 -3.82
CA ARG A 474 5.50 -2.90 -3.16
C ARG A 474 4.68 -2.01 -4.08
N ASN A 475 3.44 -2.38 -4.39
CA ASN A 475 2.53 -1.54 -5.19
C ASN A 475 1.46 -0.92 -4.28
N ILE A 476 1.25 0.40 -4.43
CA ILE A 476 0.33 1.18 -3.60
C ILE A 476 -0.90 1.66 -4.39
N TYR A 477 -0.76 1.99 -5.70
CA TYR A 477 -1.84 2.64 -6.48
C TYR A 477 -1.81 2.42 -8.01
N ASN A 478 -1.13 1.41 -8.56
CA ASN A 478 -1.06 1.23 -10.03
C ASN A 478 -1.96 0.08 -10.53
N PRO A 479 -3.09 0.36 -11.21
CA PRO A 479 -3.98 -0.66 -11.77
C PRO A 479 -3.44 -1.36 -13.05
N GLY A 480 -2.17 -1.16 -13.42
CA GLY A 480 -1.52 -1.82 -14.56
C GLY A 480 -0.83 -3.17 -14.25
N GLU A 481 -0.12 -3.71 -15.23
CA GLU A 481 0.63 -4.97 -15.12
C GLU A 481 2.02 -4.77 -14.48
N THR A 482 2.46 -5.70 -13.63
CA THR A 482 3.81 -5.75 -13.05
C THR A 482 4.54 -7.03 -13.49
N ILE A 483 5.62 -6.91 -14.25
CA ILE A 483 6.36 -8.03 -14.85
C ILE A 483 7.71 -8.20 -14.16
N PHE A 484 8.03 -9.39 -13.69
CA PHE A 484 9.35 -9.83 -13.26
C PHE A 484 9.96 -10.72 -14.34
N GLU A 485 11.02 -10.27 -15.02
CA GLU A 485 11.63 -11.00 -16.14
C GLU A 485 13.12 -11.32 -15.88
N ASN A 486 13.55 -12.58 -15.93
CA ASN A 486 14.94 -12.98 -15.66
C ASN A 486 15.46 -12.50 -14.29
N VAL A 487 14.62 -12.54 -13.25
CA VAL A 487 14.98 -12.10 -11.89
C VAL A 487 15.20 -13.30 -10.98
N SER A 488 16.37 -13.40 -10.35
CA SER A 488 16.69 -14.40 -9.32
C SER A 488 16.78 -13.76 -7.94
N MET A 489 16.29 -14.42 -6.89
CA MET A 489 16.32 -13.94 -5.51
C MET A 489 16.78 -15.03 -4.54
N HIS A 490 17.70 -14.72 -3.63
CA HIS A 490 18.28 -15.65 -2.66
C HIS A 490 18.46 -14.99 -1.27
N GLY A 491 18.59 -15.78 -0.21
CA GLY A 491 18.99 -15.30 1.12
C GLY A 491 17.96 -15.53 2.23
N TYR A 492 17.81 -14.61 3.19
CA TYR A 492 16.77 -14.67 4.22
C TYR A 492 16.14 -13.32 4.60
N ILE A 493 14.87 -13.36 5.02
CA ILE A 493 14.09 -12.23 5.53
C ILE A 493 13.59 -12.63 6.91
N GLU A 494 13.89 -11.84 7.93
CA GLU A 494 13.43 -11.99 9.30
C GLU A 494 12.49 -10.83 9.67
N GLY A 495 11.37 -11.08 10.37
CA GLY A 495 10.38 -10.03 10.62
C GLY A 495 9.09 -10.48 11.34
N SER A 496 8.15 -9.54 11.51
CA SER A 496 6.92 -9.74 12.30
C SER A 496 5.60 -9.49 11.55
N TYR A 497 5.62 -8.80 10.39
CA TYR A 497 4.42 -8.47 9.58
C TYR A 497 4.75 -8.33 8.08
N ASN A 498 3.89 -8.85 7.18
CA ASN A 498 3.94 -8.70 5.70
C ASN A 498 5.31 -8.98 5.05
N MET A 499 5.76 -10.24 5.07
CA MET A 499 7.04 -10.70 4.51
C MET A 499 6.83 -11.37 3.13
N GLY A 500 7.69 -11.08 2.15
CA GLY A 500 7.65 -11.74 0.83
C GLY A 500 8.93 -11.56 0.03
N SER A 501 9.15 -12.35 -1.01
CA SER A 501 10.35 -12.25 -1.85
C SER A 501 10.16 -11.23 -2.98
N PHE A 502 9.19 -11.43 -3.87
CA PHE A 502 9.04 -10.66 -5.11
C PHE A 502 8.07 -9.48 -4.99
N TYR A 503 6.86 -9.68 -4.45
CA TYR A 503 5.82 -8.65 -4.46
C TYR A 503 5.03 -8.59 -3.13
N ASN A 504 4.66 -7.40 -2.68
CA ASN A 504 3.86 -7.18 -1.46
C ASN A 504 2.92 -5.98 -1.64
N TYR A 505 1.61 -6.22 -1.71
CA TYR A 505 0.62 -5.14 -1.84
C TYR A 505 0.38 -4.45 -0.50
N GLY A 506 0.26 -3.11 -0.50
CA GLY A 506 0.01 -2.33 0.71
C GLY A 506 -0.84 -1.07 0.47
N THR A 507 -1.93 -0.96 1.24
CA THR A 507 -2.73 0.25 1.57
C THR A 507 -3.27 1.07 0.40
N ALA A 508 -4.54 0.86 0.05
CA ALA A 508 -5.40 1.95 -0.40
C ALA A 508 -5.79 2.77 0.84
N ASN A 509 -5.18 3.95 1.02
CA ASN A 509 -5.65 4.91 2.01
C ASN A 509 -6.91 5.59 1.43
N HIS A 510 -8.02 5.50 2.16
CA HIS A 510 -9.26 6.28 2.02
C HIS A 510 -9.53 6.97 0.66
N GLY A 511 -10.31 6.34 -0.23
CA GLY A 511 -11.17 7.13 -1.13
C GLY A 511 -11.42 6.64 -2.57
N SER A 512 -10.69 5.66 -3.12
CA SER A 512 -10.93 5.24 -4.52
C SER A 512 -11.97 4.12 -4.60
N SER A 513 -13.11 4.44 -5.18
CA SER A 513 -14.28 3.58 -5.43
C SER A 513 -14.13 2.60 -6.61
N ASP A 514 -12.95 2.52 -7.23
CA ASP A 514 -12.84 1.97 -8.59
C ASP A 514 -12.25 0.57 -8.60
N GLY A 515 -13.08 -0.38 -9.07
CA GLY A 515 -12.77 -1.79 -9.10
C GLY A 515 -11.76 -2.18 -10.17
N SER A 516 -10.48 -1.88 -9.90
CA SER A 516 -9.38 -2.01 -10.85
C SER A 516 -8.78 -3.41 -10.85
N ASP A 517 -8.48 -3.99 -12.02
CA ASP A 517 -7.82 -5.30 -12.15
C ASP A 517 -6.30 -5.14 -12.21
N TYR A 518 -5.57 -5.77 -11.30
CA TYR A 518 -4.11 -5.83 -11.22
C TYR A 518 -3.58 -7.12 -11.87
N THR A 519 -2.45 -7.05 -12.57
CA THR A 519 -1.78 -8.24 -13.13
C THR A 519 -0.31 -8.26 -12.71
N VAL A 520 0.21 -9.42 -12.34
CA VAL A 520 1.62 -9.67 -12.02
C VAL A 520 2.12 -10.85 -12.85
N SER A 521 3.18 -10.68 -13.61
CA SER A 521 3.73 -11.72 -14.50
C SER A 521 5.17 -12.04 -14.10
N PHE A 522 5.52 -13.33 -14.08
CA PHE A 522 6.85 -13.86 -13.79
C PHE A 522 7.33 -14.62 -15.01
N ILE A 523 8.45 -14.17 -15.59
CA ILE A 523 9.05 -14.71 -16.81
C ILE A 523 10.49 -15.07 -16.47
N ASN A 524 10.86 -16.35 -16.46
CA ASN A 524 12.16 -16.84 -16.03
C ASN A 524 12.62 -16.27 -14.66
N ALA A 525 11.67 -16.10 -13.72
CA ALA A 525 11.94 -15.55 -12.39
C ALA A 525 12.11 -16.66 -11.33
N LYS A 526 13.15 -16.59 -10.50
CA LYS A 526 13.54 -17.65 -9.55
C LYS A 526 13.71 -17.12 -8.13
N SER A 527 13.22 -17.83 -7.12
CA SER A 527 13.46 -17.47 -5.71
C SER A 527 13.84 -18.67 -4.85
N ASP A 528 14.82 -18.49 -3.98
CA ASP A 528 15.23 -19.39 -2.89
C ASP A 528 15.50 -18.55 -1.61
N VAL A 529 14.44 -17.92 -1.09
CA VAL A 529 14.52 -17.01 0.07
C VAL A 529 14.01 -17.70 1.33
N THR A 530 14.76 -17.60 2.41
CA THR A 530 14.39 -18.11 3.72
C THR A 530 13.59 -17.05 4.52
N LEU A 531 12.44 -17.38 5.08
CA LEU A 531 11.63 -16.48 5.91
C LEU A 531 11.78 -16.87 7.40
N VAL A 532 12.06 -15.94 8.29
CA VAL A 532 12.22 -16.16 9.74
C VAL A 532 11.26 -15.25 10.53
N CYS A 533 10.26 -15.79 11.20
CA CYS A 533 9.31 -14.96 11.96
C CYS A 533 9.74 -14.82 13.43
N THR A 534 9.73 -13.59 13.94
CA THR A 534 10.23 -13.28 15.28
C THR A 534 9.17 -12.93 16.31
N THR A 535 8.10 -12.20 15.94
CA THR A 535 6.96 -11.91 16.82
C THR A 535 5.65 -11.75 16.03
N GLY A 536 4.49 -12.06 16.61
CA GLY A 536 3.16 -11.78 16.02
C GLY A 536 2.65 -12.81 14.99
N ASN A 537 1.63 -12.40 14.21
CA ASN A 537 1.10 -13.12 13.06
C ASN A 537 1.85 -12.65 11.80
N ALA A 538 2.91 -13.37 11.42
CA ALA A 538 3.66 -13.05 10.23
C ALA A 538 3.02 -13.75 9.01
N ILE A 539 2.70 -13.00 7.96
CA ILE A 539 2.27 -13.52 6.66
C ILE A 539 3.51 -13.56 5.77
N GLY A 540 3.91 -14.75 5.33
CA GLY A 540 5.07 -14.99 4.48
C GLY A 540 4.64 -15.58 3.14
N GLY A 541 4.98 -14.95 2.01
CA GLY A 541 4.68 -15.50 0.69
C GLY A 541 4.94 -14.55 -0.47
N MET A 542 4.45 -14.91 -1.65
CA MET A 542 4.67 -14.12 -2.87
C MET A 542 3.82 -12.84 -2.95
N LEU A 543 2.81 -12.63 -2.07
CA LEU A 543 1.90 -11.47 -2.13
C LEU A 543 1.41 -11.02 -0.74
N GLY A 544 1.13 -9.71 -0.63
CA GLY A 544 0.71 -9.00 0.60
C GLY A 544 -0.78 -8.63 0.67
N HIS A 545 -1.16 -7.99 1.78
CA HIS A 545 -2.50 -7.84 2.37
C HIS A 545 -3.27 -6.59 1.91
N GLY A 546 -4.55 -6.71 1.54
CA GLY A 546 -5.46 -5.58 1.23
C GLY A 546 -6.23 -5.03 2.45
N TYR A 547 -6.67 -3.75 2.40
CA TYR A 547 -7.61 -3.17 3.38
C TYR A 547 -9.07 -3.36 2.91
N GLU A 548 -10.01 -3.44 3.86
CA GLU A 548 -11.44 -3.65 3.56
C GLU A 548 -12.04 -2.50 2.73
N GLY A 549 -12.78 -2.85 1.66
CA GLY A 549 -13.65 -1.91 0.94
C GLY A 549 -13.42 -1.75 -0.57
N ALA A 550 -12.40 -2.37 -1.17
CA ALA A 550 -12.13 -2.30 -2.62
C ALA A 550 -12.30 -3.67 -3.31
N ASN A 551 -13.08 -3.74 -4.39
CA ASN A 551 -13.21 -4.92 -5.26
C ASN A 551 -12.12 -4.89 -6.33
N TYR A 552 -11.19 -5.83 -6.39
CA TYR A 552 -10.17 -5.87 -7.44
C TYR A 552 -9.82 -7.30 -7.88
N THR A 553 -9.48 -7.53 -9.16
CA THR A 553 -8.87 -8.80 -9.59
C THR A 553 -7.35 -8.70 -9.49
N LEU A 554 -6.65 -9.73 -9.03
CA LEU A 554 -5.20 -9.87 -9.11
C LEU A 554 -4.86 -11.13 -9.93
N SER A 555 -4.38 -10.95 -11.16
CA SER A 555 -3.91 -12.06 -12.00
C SER A 555 -2.41 -12.28 -11.81
N ILE A 556 -1.97 -13.52 -11.63
CA ILE A 556 -0.57 -13.94 -11.56
C ILE A 556 -0.26 -14.88 -12.72
N ASN A 557 0.70 -14.51 -13.56
CA ASN A 557 1.20 -15.35 -14.64
C ASN A 557 2.61 -15.82 -14.29
N MET A 558 2.93 -17.10 -14.49
CA MET A 558 4.27 -17.67 -14.33
C MET A 558 4.62 -18.46 -15.58
N ASP A 559 5.72 -18.13 -16.24
CA ASP A 559 6.19 -18.95 -17.36
C ASP A 559 6.78 -20.29 -16.87
N GLU A 560 7.08 -21.18 -17.81
CA GLU A 560 7.61 -22.52 -17.51
C GLU A 560 9.01 -22.53 -16.88
N ASN A 561 9.74 -21.42 -16.96
CA ASN A 561 11.11 -21.28 -16.45
C ASN A 561 11.16 -20.58 -15.09
N SER A 562 10.03 -20.06 -14.61
CA SER A 562 9.88 -19.42 -13.31
C SER A 562 9.74 -20.46 -12.20
N SER A 563 10.34 -20.20 -11.04
CA SER A 563 10.27 -21.08 -9.88
C SER A 563 10.32 -20.30 -8.56
N TYR A 564 9.56 -20.77 -7.57
CA TYR A 564 9.55 -20.19 -6.23
C TYR A 564 9.86 -21.28 -5.20
N SER A 565 10.91 -21.07 -4.40
CA SER A 565 11.40 -22.00 -3.37
C SER A 565 11.96 -21.22 -2.17
N GLY A 566 12.19 -21.91 -1.04
CA GLY A 566 12.78 -21.30 0.16
C GLY A 566 12.51 -22.11 1.44
N LYS A 567 12.91 -21.58 2.59
CA LYS A 567 12.68 -22.21 3.92
C LYS A 567 11.95 -21.25 4.85
N MET A 568 11.14 -21.76 5.78
CA MET A 568 10.44 -20.91 6.75
C MET A 568 10.77 -21.37 8.19
N TYR A 569 11.15 -20.42 9.04
CA TYR A 569 11.51 -20.63 10.43
C TYR A 569 10.67 -19.72 11.33
N THR A 570 10.36 -20.20 12.54
CA THR A 570 9.63 -19.44 13.56
C THR A 570 10.48 -19.39 14.83
N THR A 571 10.56 -18.25 15.50
CA THR A 571 11.19 -18.14 16.82
C THR A 571 10.14 -17.78 17.89
N GLY A 572 10.22 -18.40 19.08
CA GLY A 572 9.30 -18.11 20.19
C GLY A 572 7.84 -18.55 19.95
N THR A 573 6.88 -17.68 20.34
CA THR A 573 5.43 -17.91 20.23
C THR A 573 4.81 -17.34 18.95
N ALA A 574 5.63 -16.95 17.96
CA ALA A 574 5.15 -16.36 16.71
C ALA A 574 4.43 -17.39 15.83
N THR A 575 3.36 -16.96 15.15
CA THR A 575 2.62 -17.79 14.19
C THR A 575 2.95 -17.28 12.78
N CYS A 576 3.50 -18.14 11.91
CA CYS A 576 3.73 -17.81 10.51
C CYS A 576 2.68 -18.46 9.62
N TYR A 577 2.16 -17.70 8.67
CA TYR A 577 1.28 -18.18 7.61
C TYR A 577 2.05 -18.15 6.29
N GLN A 578 2.19 -19.29 5.62
CA GLN A 578 2.62 -19.31 4.23
C GLN A 578 1.42 -19.00 3.34
N VAL A 579 1.31 -17.78 2.84
CA VAL A 579 0.12 -17.37 2.07
C VAL A 579 0.53 -16.73 0.76
N MET A 580 0.07 -17.31 -0.35
CA MET A 580 0.27 -16.72 -1.67
C MET A 580 -0.72 -15.58 -1.98
N ALA A 581 -1.81 -15.39 -1.22
CA ALA A 581 -2.75 -14.28 -1.40
C ALA A 581 -3.69 -14.09 -0.20
N MET A 582 -3.94 -12.84 0.27
CA MET A 582 -5.03 -12.52 1.21
C MET A 582 -5.70 -11.17 0.88
N CYS A 583 -6.99 -11.20 0.54
CA CYS A 583 -7.92 -10.08 0.65
C CYS A 583 -9.37 -10.61 0.65
N SER A 584 -10.28 -9.93 1.34
CA SER A 584 -11.68 -10.36 1.55
C SER A 584 -12.62 -10.05 0.37
N HIS A 585 -12.16 -9.37 -0.68
CA HIS A 585 -13.01 -8.83 -1.76
C HIS A 585 -12.34 -8.90 -3.16
N SER A 586 -11.37 -9.81 -3.36
CA SER A 586 -10.53 -9.83 -4.57
C SER A 586 -10.53 -11.18 -5.29
N THR A 587 -10.54 -11.16 -6.63
CA THR A 587 -10.45 -12.36 -7.48
C THR A 587 -8.99 -12.65 -7.80
N TYR A 588 -8.49 -13.87 -7.59
CA TYR A 588 -7.11 -14.25 -7.92
C TYR A 588 -7.07 -15.26 -9.08
N VAL A 589 -6.25 -15.01 -10.10
CA VAL A 589 -6.08 -15.91 -11.27
C VAL A 589 -4.63 -16.36 -11.33
N PHE A 590 -4.32 -17.66 -11.31
CA PHE A 590 -2.95 -18.17 -11.42
C PHE A 590 -2.75 -18.97 -12.73
N ASN A 591 -1.83 -18.50 -13.58
CA ASN A 591 -1.55 -19.08 -14.88
C ASN A 591 -0.07 -19.51 -14.99
N GLY A 592 0.25 -20.80 -14.84
CA GLY A 592 1.57 -21.37 -15.21
C GLY A 592 2.41 -22.03 -14.09
N ALA A 593 3.66 -22.42 -14.39
CA ALA A 593 4.36 -23.64 -13.89
C ALA A 593 4.75 -23.74 -12.39
N GLU A 594 5.17 -24.95 -12.00
CA GLU A 594 5.39 -25.49 -10.63
C GLU A 594 5.85 -24.51 -9.53
N VAL A 595 4.97 -24.29 -8.53
CA VAL A 595 5.36 -23.73 -7.22
C VAL A 595 5.89 -24.88 -6.35
N SER A 596 7.21 -24.93 -6.15
CA SER A 596 7.85 -26.01 -5.38
C SER A 596 7.86 -25.72 -3.87
N ARG A 597 7.66 -26.79 -3.11
CA ARG A 597 7.33 -26.82 -1.67
C ARG A 597 8.49 -26.33 -0.79
N TYR A 598 8.20 -25.47 0.19
CA TYR A 598 9.15 -25.10 1.26
C TYR A 598 9.41 -26.31 2.18
N GLU A 599 10.68 -26.65 2.43
CA GLU A 599 11.06 -27.71 3.39
C GLU A 599 11.06 -27.19 4.85
N LYS A 600 10.43 -27.96 5.74
CA LYS A 600 10.21 -27.62 7.16
C LYS A 600 11.27 -28.25 8.06
N THR A 601 11.83 -27.47 9.00
CA THR A 601 12.67 -28.04 10.08
C THR A 601 12.50 -27.35 11.44
N TYR A 602 12.14 -28.15 12.47
CA TYR A 602 12.28 -27.97 13.95
C TYR A 602 11.07 -27.46 14.80
N PRO A 603 11.17 -27.47 16.16
CA PRO A 603 10.34 -28.28 17.06
C PRO A 603 9.18 -27.44 17.65
N SER A 604 8.03 -28.06 17.90
CA SER A 604 6.92 -27.47 18.66
C SER A 604 6.28 -26.16 18.15
N THR A 605 5.72 -26.13 16.93
CA THR A 605 4.47 -25.39 16.59
C THR A 605 3.97 -25.76 15.18
N LYS A 606 2.63 -25.69 14.96
CA LYS A 606 1.95 -26.08 13.71
C LYS A 606 2.20 -25.06 12.59
N LEU A 607 2.51 -25.56 11.40
CA LEU A 607 2.63 -24.81 10.14
C LEU A 607 1.69 -25.49 9.13
N THR A 608 0.82 -24.74 8.44
CA THR A 608 -0.03 -25.23 7.35
C THR A 608 0.60 -24.80 6.03
N VAL A 609 0.94 -25.76 5.16
CA VAL A 609 1.54 -25.52 3.83
C VAL A 609 0.47 -25.84 2.79
N ALA A 610 0.12 -24.86 1.95
CA ALA A 610 -0.77 -25.05 0.81
C ALA A 610 0.06 -25.20 -0.49
N THR A 611 0.12 -26.39 -1.08
CA THR A 611 0.84 -26.66 -2.35
C THR A 611 -0.11 -26.67 -3.55
N PRO A 612 0.09 -25.91 -4.65
CA PRO A 612 -0.77 -25.92 -5.84
C PRO A 612 -0.89 -27.24 -6.58
N THR A 613 -2.11 -27.61 -6.97
CA THR A 613 -2.39 -28.71 -7.91
C THR A 613 -3.12 -28.15 -9.13
N LYS A 614 -2.68 -28.55 -10.32
CA LYS A 614 -3.21 -28.10 -11.62
C LYS A 614 -4.54 -28.80 -11.93
N GLY A 615 -5.61 -28.04 -12.17
CA GLY A 615 -6.93 -28.56 -12.56
C GLY A 615 -7.07 -28.78 -14.08
N GLU A 616 -8.09 -29.54 -14.50
CA GLU A 616 -8.32 -29.96 -15.91
C GLU A 616 -8.56 -28.79 -16.89
N ASP A 617 -8.87 -27.58 -16.40
CA ASP A 617 -9.12 -26.37 -17.21
C ASP A 617 -7.87 -25.47 -17.39
N GLY A 618 -6.70 -25.88 -16.90
CA GLY A 618 -5.44 -25.14 -17.08
C GLY A 618 -5.09 -24.10 -16.00
N TYR A 619 -5.95 -23.90 -15.00
CA TYR A 619 -5.70 -23.04 -13.83
C TYR A 619 -4.94 -23.78 -12.72
N TYR A 620 -4.04 -23.07 -12.02
CA TYR A 620 -3.32 -23.60 -10.85
C TYR A 620 -4.08 -23.20 -9.58
N VAL A 621 -4.58 -24.17 -8.82
CA VAL A 621 -5.26 -23.95 -7.54
C VAL A 621 -4.30 -24.38 -6.44
N ALA A 622 -3.93 -23.49 -5.51
CA ALA A 622 -3.30 -23.86 -4.24
C ALA A 622 -4.28 -24.68 -3.38
N PRO A 623 -3.99 -25.94 -3.01
CA PRO A 623 -4.64 -26.58 -1.88
C PRO A 623 -4.46 -25.79 -0.61
N VAL A 624 -5.36 -24.85 -0.35
CA VAL A 624 -5.84 -24.72 1.01
C VAL A 624 -6.74 -25.94 1.21
N ASP A 625 -6.35 -26.86 2.09
CA ASP A 625 -7.23 -27.98 2.47
C ASP A 625 -8.65 -27.45 2.71
N GLY A 626 -9.59 -27.84 1.84
CA GLY A 626 -11.02 -27.54 1.99
C GLY A 626 -11.65 -26.52 1.03
N VAL A 627 -11.00 -26.09 -0.05
CA VAL A 627 -11.65 -25.22 -1.05
C VAL A 627 -11.85 -25.96 -2.38
N ASP A 628 -12.94 -26.70 -2.46
CA ASP A 628 -13.58 -26.97 -3.75
C ASP A 628 -14.18 -25.65 -4.23
N HIS A 629 -13.75 -25.15 -5.40
CA HIS A 629 -14.50 -24.12 -6.11
C HIS A 629 -15.82 -24.74 -6.59
N TYR A 630 -16.86 -24.64 -5.76
CA TYR A 630 -18.22 -24.85 -6.22
C TYR A 630 -18.84 -23.50 -6.57
N VAL A 631 -19.20 -23.33 -7.83
CA VAL A 631 -20.29 -22.43 -8.20
C VAL A 631 -21.57 -23.05 -7.63
N VAL A 632 -21.91 -22.76 -6.37
CA VAL A 632 -23.17 -23.20 -5.77
C VAL A 632 -24.21 -22.12 -5.97
N TYR A 633 -25.21 -22.41 -6.81
CA TYR A 633 -26.48 -21.69 -6.81
C TYR A 633 -27.19 -21.99 -5.47
N LEU A 634 -27.15 -21.07 -4.51
CA LEU A 634 -27.89 -21.20 -3.24
C LEU A 634 -29.23 -20.45 -3.32
N ASN A 635 -30.31 -21.20 -3.58
CA ASN A 635 -31.68 -20.79 -3.25
C ASN A 635 -31.89 -21.00 -1.74
N ALA A 636 -31.68 -19.99 -0.90
CA ALA A 636 -31.97 -20.07 0.53
C ALA A 636 -33.39 -19.56 0.86
N GLN A 637 -34.19 -20.36 1.58
CA GLN A 637 -35.43 -19.91 2.22
C GLN A 637 -35.18 -19.64 3.71
N ILE A 638 -35.34 -18.40 4.15
CA ILE A 638 -35.25 -18.01 5.58
C ILE A 638 -36.61 -18.24 6.25
N THR A 639 -36.63 -18.76 7.48
CA THR A 639 -37.86 -18.91 8.29
C THR A 639 -37.61 -18.26 9.66
N ALA A 640 -38.49 -17.34 10.08
CA ALA A 640 -38.39 -16.61 11.35
C ALA A 640 -39.47 -17.06 12.36
N TYR A 641 -39.15 -16.97 13.65
CA TYR A 641 -39.99 -17.37 14.79
C TYR A 641 -40.07 -16.20 15.80
N ASP A 642 -41.19 -16.08 16.52
CA ASP A 642 -41.37 -15.03 17.54
C ASP A 642 -40.90 -15.47 18.96
N ASN A 643 -41.03 -14.57 19.94
CA ASN A 643 -40.59 -14.79 21.34
C ASN A 643 -41.35 -15.90 22.09
N ASN A 644 -42.39 -16.49 21.48
CA ASN A 644 -43.09 -17.65 22.00
C ASN A 644 -42.81 -18.92 21.17
N GLY A 645 -41.91 -18.85 20.18
CA GLY A 645 -41.53 -19.99 19.38
C GLY A 645 -42.42 -20.30 18.17
N VAL A 646 -43.35 -19.41 17.84
CA VAL A 646 -44.29 -19.63 16.74
C VAL A 646 -43.66 -19.18 15.42
N LYS A 647 -43.68 -20.06 14.42
CA LYS A 647 -43.24 -19.78 13.05
C LYS A 647 -44.10 -18.67 12.45
N ILE A 648 -43.49 -17.62 11.91
CA ILE A 648 -44.20 -16.52 11.26
C ILE A 648 -44.54 -16.95 9.82
N ASP A 649 -45.76 -17.45 9.59
CA ASP A 649 -46.20 -17.93 8.28
C ASP A 649 -46.68 -16.78 7.36
N ASN A 650 -45.80 -16.32 6.45
CA ASN A 650 -46.13 -15.72 5.14
C ASN A 650 -44.88 -15.42 4.27
N LEU A 651 -43.87 -16.30 4.29
CA LEU A 651 -42.74 -16.24 3.34
C LEU A 651 -43.12 -16.93 2.02
N ALA A 652 -43.99 -16.30 1.23
CA ALA A 652 -44.30 -16.76 -0.11
C ALA A 652 -43.67 -15.84 -1.16
N GLY A 653 -42.55 -16.30 -1.72
CA GLY A 653 -42.07 -15.96 -3.06
C GLY A 653 -41.18 -14.72 -3.17
N MET A 654 -39.87 -14.92 -3.21
CA MET A 654 -38.95 -14.05 -3.95
C MET A 654 -37.79 -14.86 -4.54
N THR A 655 -37.75 -14.94 -5.87
CA THR A 655 -36.58 -15.26 -6.69
C THR A 655 -35.92 -13.95 -7.10
N GLY A 656 -34.62 -13.79 -6.86
CA GLY A 656 -33.82 -12.63 -7.26
C GLY A 656 -32.33 -12.98 -7.40
N ILE A 657 -31.71 -12.49 -8.47
CA ILE A 657 -30.35 -12.82 -8.93
C ILE A 657 -29.33 -11.98 -8.14
N LEU A 658 -28.29 -12.59 -7.55
CA LEU A 658 -27.32 -11.91 -6.67
C LEU A 658 -25.87 -12.20 -7.08
N GLY A 659 -25.10 -11.11 -7.25
CA GLY A 659 -23.64 -11.08 -7.35
C GLY A 659 -22.99 -10.97 -5.96
N SER A 660 -21.73 -11.38 -5.89
CA SER A 660 -20.95 -11.69 -4.69
C SER A 660 -20.92 -10.62 -3.57
N ASN A 661 -21.05 -11.13 -2.33
CA ASN A 661 -20.74 -10.50 -1.03
C ASN A 661 -21.75 -9.55 -0.37
N THR A 662 -23.03 -9.60 -0.74
CA THR A 662 -24.10 -9.04 0.11
C THR A 662 -25.19 -10.10 0.30
N ILE A 663 -25.52 -10.46 1.55
CA ILE A 663 -26.87 -10.98 1.83
C ILE A 663 -27.76 -9.75 1.96
N THR A 664 -28.21 -9.20 0.83
CA THR A 664 -29.32 -8.26 0.84
C THR A 664 -30.59 -9.10 0.95
N THR A 665 -31.03 -9.36 2.18
CA THR A 665 -32.43 -9.75 2.36
C THR A 665 -33.25 -8.49 2.20
N GLY A 666 -33.93 -8.35 1.06
CA GLY A 666 -35.05 -7.42 0.96
C GLY A 666 -36.11 -7.91 1.94
N PHE A 667 -36.10 -7.41 3.17
CA PHE A 667 -37.22 -7.59 4.08
C PHE A 667 -38.39 -6.81 3.50
N ASP A 668 -39.48 -7.49 3.15
CA ASP A 668 -40.75 -6.82 2.86
C ASP A 668 -41.34 -6.30 4.20
N ASN A 669 -40.82 -5.15 4.63
CA ASN A 669 -41.42 -4.08 5.45
C ASN A 669 -42.50 -4.40 6.50
N LYS A 670 -42.44 -5.50 7.28
CA LYS A 670 -43.40 -5.69 8.41
C LYS A 670 -42.88 -6.27 9.72
N ILE A 671 -41.74 -6.96 9.78
CA ILE A 671 -41.32 -7.68 11.03
C ILE A 671 -40.28 -6.89 11.84
N PHE A 672 -39.37 -6.18 11.17
CA PHE A 672 -38.25 -5.50 11.84
C PHE A 672 -38.48 -4.01 12.16
N ASP A 673 -39.63 -3.43 11.80
CA ASP A 673 -40.03 -2.08 12.23
C ASP A 673 -40.17 -1.94 13.76
N SER A 674 -40.07 -3.05 14.50
CA SER A 674 -40.36 -3.13 15.92
C SER A 674 -39.14 -3.26 16.82
N PHE A 675 -37.95 -3.61 16.30
CA PHE A 675 -36.73 -3.74 17.09
C PHE A 675 -35.74 -2.62 16.76
N ASN A 676 -35.35 -1.86 17.78
CA ASN A 676 -34.64 -0.59 17.66
C ASN A 676 -33.22 -0.64 18.25
N SER A 677 -32.77 -1.79 18.77
CA SER A 677 -31.36 -2.03 19.11
C SER A 677 -30.99 -3.51 19.09
N ALA A 678 -29.72 -3.80 18.83
CA ALA A 678 -29.12 -5.12 18.97
C ALA A 678 -27.82 -5.02 19.79
N LYS A 679 -27.44 -6.09 20.49
CA LYS A 679 -26.16 -6.19 21.20
C LYS A 679 -25.64 -7.62 21.16
N ILE A 680 -24.35 -7.78 20.96
CA ILE A 680 -23.67 -9.08 21.12
C ILE A 680 -23.64 -9.40 22.62
N VAL A 681 -24.30 -10.49 23.02
CA VAL A 681 -24.40 -10.92 24.43
C VAL A 681 -23.48 -12.08 24.75
N ASN A 682 -23.12 -12.89 23.75
CA ASN A 682 -22.18 -13.99 23.95
C ASN A 682 -21.60 -14.46 22.61
N GLY A 683 -20.28 -14.70 22.59
CA GLY A 683 -19.54 -15.24 21.45
C GLY A 683 -18.19 -15.76 21.93
N ASN A 684 -17.73 -16.88 21.38
CA ASN A 684 -16.33 -17.30 21.52
C ASN A 684 -15.43 -16.27 20.82
N ASP A 685 -14.20 -16.07 21.29
CA ASP A 685 -13.18 -15.04 20.96
C ASP A 685 -13.05 -14.60 19.47
N HIS A 686 -14.10 -14.02 18.88
CA HIS A 686 -14.20 -13.60 17.49
C HIS A 686 -14.84 -12.21 17.39
N GLU A 687 -14.22 -11.30 16.62
CA GLU A 687 -14.77 -9.98 16.32
C GLU A 687 -15.84 -10.11 15.24
N TYR A 688 -17.10 -10.21 15.66
CA TYR A 688 -18.25 -10.03 14.79
C TYR A 688 -18.76 -8.60 14.89
N GLY A 689 -19.13 -8.00 13.77
CA GLY A 689 -19.81 -6.71 13.68
C GLY A 689 -21.29 -6.89 13.35
N TYR A 690 -22.13 -5.89 13.64
CA TYR A 690 -23.50 -5.85 13.16
C TYR A 690 -23.87 -4.41 12.81
N GLU A 691 -24.74 -4.25 11.80
CA GLU A 691 -25.33 -2.97 11.42
C GLU A 691 -26.85 -3.13 11.39
N LEU A 692 -27.55 -2.15 11.97
CA LEU A 692 -29.01 -2.05 11.92
C LEU A 692 -29.35 -0.77 11.15
N LYS A 693 -29.85 -0.90 9.92
CA LYS A 693 -30.15 0.25 9.04
C LYS A 693 -31.47 0.02 8.32
N ASP A 694 -32.37 1.00 8.41
CA ASP A 694 -33.70 0.96 7.79
C ASP A 694 -34.51 -0.31 8.11
N GLY A 695 -34.41 -0.81 9.36
CA GLY A 695 -35.07 -2.04 9.78
C GLY A 695 -34.40 -3.33 9.29
N ALA A 696 -33.28 -3.28 8.58
CA ALA A 696 -32.50 -4.47 8.21
C ALA A 696 -31.34 -4.68 9.21
N LEU A 697 -31.25 -5.88 9.78
CA LEU A 697 -30.12 -6.33 10.59
C LEU A 697 -29.13 -7.09 9.70
N THR A 698 -27.94 -6.56 9.54
CA THR A 698 -26.83 -7.21 8.82
C THR A 698 -25.73 -7.57 9.82
N VAL A 699 -25.26 -8.82 9.77
CA VAL A 699 -24.24 -9.35 10.69
C VAL A 699 -23.00 -9.71 9.89
N TYR A 700 -21.84 -9.24 10.33
CA TYR A 700 -20.56 -9.41 9.64
C TYR A 700 -19.59 -10.16 10.55
N SER A 701 -18.77 -11.03 9.96
CA SER A 701 -17.69 -11.77 10.65
C SER A 701 -16.35 -11.17 10.26
N GLY A 702 -15.56 -10.69 11.22
CA GLY A 702 -14.31 -9.95 10.98
C GLY A 702 -13.05 -10.81 10.83
N ARG A 703 -13.13 -12.16 10.79
CA ARG A 703 -11.95 -13.04 10.64
C ARG A 703 -12.26 -14.30 9.85
N THR A 704 -11.39 -14.65 8.89
CA THR A 704 -11.36 -15.94 8.17
C THR A 704 -10.17 -16.80 8.63
N GLN A 705 -10.01 -17.01 9.93
CA GLN A 705 -9.17 -18.11 10.43
C GLN A 705 -10.07 -19.25 10.87
N ASN A 706 -9.82 -20.45 10.34
CA ASN A 706 -10.35 -21.72 10.84
C ASN A 706 -9.91 -21.92 12.32
N TYR A 707 -10.66 -21.35 13.25
CA TYR A 707 -10.65 -21.72 14.66
C TYR A 707 -12.10 -21.98 15.08
N ALA A 708 -12.31 -23.18 15.62
CA ALA A 708 -13.45 -23.67 16.39
C ALA A 708 -14.82 -22.99 16.14
N SER A 709 -15.73 -23.73 15.48
CA SER A 709 -17.20 -23.62 15.60
C SER A 709 -17.70 -22.37 16.33
N GLY A 710 -17.83 -21.26 15.59
CA GLY A 710 -18.36 -20.02 16.11
C GLY A 710 -19.89 -19.97 16.03
N TRP A 711 -20.53 -19.56 17.11
CA TRP A 711 -21.89 -19.03 17.08
C TRP A 711 -21.86 -17.64 17.71
N ILE A 712 -22.58 -16.69 17.11
CA ILE A 712 -22.85 -15.39 17.74
C ILE A 712 -24.30 -15.37 18.20
N THR A 713 -24.54 -15.02 19.46
CA THR A 713 -25.88 -14.65 19.91
C THR A 713 -26.00 -13.13 19.95
N LEU A 714 -26.90 -12.61 19.12
CA LEU A 714 -27.32 -11.22 19.12
C LEU A 714 -28.60 -11.10 19.93
N GLN A 715 -28.54 -10.36 21.04
CA GLN A 715 -29.73 -9.98 21.78
C GLN A 715 -30.33 -8.75 21.11
N VAL A 716 -31.51 -8.93 20.54
CA VAL A 716 -32.31 -7.85 19.94
C VAL A 716 -33.34 -7.38 20.96
N ASN A 717 -33.39 -6.08 21.19
CA ASN A 717 -34.25 -5.46 22.20
C ASN A 717 -35.22 -4.50 21.53
N GLN A 718 -36.49 -4.61 21.90
CA GLN A 718 -37.56 -3.72 21.50
C GLN A 718 -37.88 -2.78 22.65
N TYR A 719 -37.85 -1.48 22.39
CA TYR A 719 -38.25 -0.42 23.32
C TYR A 719 -39.49 0.32 22.79
N ASP A 720 -40.37 0.77 23.68
CA ASP A 720 -41.45 1.71 23.34
C ASP A 720 -40.93 3.13 23.05
N ALA A 721 -41.85 4.04 22.71
CA ALA A 721 -41.52 5.43 22.37
C ALA A 721 -40.92 6.22 23.54
N GLU A 722 -41.12 5.75 24.77
CA GLU A 722 -40.63 6.32 26.02
C GLU A 722 -39.30 5.67 26.48
N GLY A 723 -38.79 4.67 25.74
CA GLY A 723 -37.52 3.99 26.02
C GLY A 723 -37.62 2.83 27.02
N VAL A 724 -38.81 2.30 27.27
CA VAL A 724 -39.04 1.13 28.14
C VAL A 724 -38.93 -0.16 27.32
N LEU A 725 -38.15 -1.12 27.80
CA LEU A 725 -37.96 -2.43 27.15
C LEU A 725 -39.27 -3.22 27.14
N LEU A 726 -39.83 -3.47 25.95
CA LEU A 726 -41.06 -4.25 25.75
C LEU A 726 -40.76 -5.74 25.54
N ALA A 727 -39.70 -6.08 24.79
CA ALA A 727 -39.37 -7.45 24.45
C ALA A 727 -37.88 -7.64 24.13
N THR A 728 -37.36 -8.84 24.41
CA THR A 728 -35.98 -9.24 24.13
C THR A 728 -35.96 -10.57 23.40
N GLY A 729 -35.33 -10.62 22.22
CA GLY A 729 -35.11 -11.82 21.42
C GLY A 729 -33.62 -12.14 21.30
N ASN A 730 -33.29 -13.40 20.98
CA ASN A 730 -31.92 -13.83 20.72
C ASN A 730 -31.83 -14.38 19.30
N LEU A 731 -30.99 -13.80 18.45
CA LEU A 731 -30.66 -14.29 17.12
C LEU A 731 -29.32 -15.01 17.16
N ARG A 732 -29.29 -16.29 16.76
CA ARG A 732 -28.05 -17.08 16.67
C ARG A 732 -27.61 -17.27 15.23
N VAL A 733 -26.37 -16.91 14.92
CA VAL A 733 -25.77 -17.11 13.59
C VAL A 733 -24.63 -18.13 13.71
N TYR A 734 -24.62 -19.14 12.84
CA TYR A 734 -23.66 -20.26 12.86
C TYR A 734 -22.79 -20.25 11.60
N GLU A 735 -21.52 -20.62 11.75
CA GLU A 735 -20.65 -20.96 10.62
C GLU A 735 -21.11 -22.29 9.98
N ILE A 736 -21.26 -22.31 8.65
CA ILE A 736 -21.96 -23.37 7.92
C ILE A 736 -20.98 -24.49 7.52
N ASN A 737 -21.13 -25.70 8.07
CA ASN A 737 -20.56 -26.92 7.47
C ASN A 737 -21.70 -27.77 6.88
N GLU A 738 -21.92 -27.63 5.57
CA GLU A 738 -22.93 -28.42 4.86
C GLU A 738 -22.49 -29.88 4.71
N VAL A 739 -23.34 -30.82 5.13
CA VAL A 739 -23.10 -32.25 4.97
C VAL A 739 -24.28 -32.97 4.32
N ALA A 740 -23.96 -33.77 3.31
CA ALA A 740 -24.91 -34.60 2.58
C ALA A 740 -24.79 -36.10 2.89
N THR A 741 -23.77 -36.53 3.64
CA THR A 741 -23.47 -37.95 3.87
C THR A 741 -23.11 -38.24 5.31
N GLU A 742 -23.38 -39.48 5.76
CA GLU A 742 -23.04 -39.95 7.11
C GLU A 742 -21.55 -39.77 7.42
N ASN A 743 -20.64 -40.14 6.49
CA ASN A 743 -19.21 -40.02 6.73
C ASN A 743 -18.77 -38.58 6.99
N LYS A 744 -19.29 -37.62 6.21
CA LYS A 744 -19.00 -36.19 6.39
C LYS A 744 -19.59 -35.65 7.70
N LEU A 745 -20.78 -36.11 8.07
CA LEU A 745 -21.41 -35.78 9.36
C LEU A 745 -20.56 -36.27 10.54
N ILE A 746 -20.11 -37.54 10.51
CA ILE A 746 -19.26 -38.12 11.55
C ILE A 746 -17.93 -37.38 11.64
N GLU A 747 -17.30 -37.08 10.51
CA GLU A 747 -16.04 -36.36 10.46
C GLU A 747 -16.16 -34.94 11.04
N ALA A 748 -17.21 -34.20 10.65
CA ALA A 748 -17.44 -32.85 11.15
C ALA A 748 -17.64 -32.84 12.68
N ILE A 749 -18.46 -33.78 13.18
CA ILE A 749 -18.73 -33.94 14.61
C ILE A 749 -17.50 -34.39 15.39
N ALA A 750 -16.70 -35.32 14.84
CA ALA A 750 -15.46 -35.79 15.48
C ALA A 750 -14.44 -34.68 15.70
N ASN A 751 -14.51 -33.63 14.87
CA ASN A 751 -13.70 -32.41 14.92
C ASN A 751 -14.38 -31.27 15.70
N GLY A 752 -15.54 -31.50 16.34
CA GLY A 752 -16.25 -30.51 17.15
C GLY A 752 -16.89 -29.37 16.35
N LYS A 753 -17.18 -29.59 15.06
CA LYS A 753 -17.78 -28.58 14.19
C LYS A 753 -19.30 -28.59 14.26
N SER A 754 -19.92 -27.42 14.09
CA SER A 754 -21.37 -27.27 13.86
C SER A 754 -21.71 -27.59 12.40
N VAL A 755 -22.86 -28.18 12.15
CA VAL A 755 -23.23 -28.84 10.89
C VAL A 755 -24.61 -28.39 10.43
N VAL A 756 -24.78 -28.23 9.11
CA VAL A 756 -26.06 -28.05 8.42
C VAL A 756 -26.28 -29.24 7.48
N LEU A 757 -27.41 -29.95 7.60
CA LEU A 757 -27.72 -31.01 6.64
C LEU A 757 -28.20 -30.44 5.31
N THR A 758 -27.82 -31.07 4.21
CA THR A 758 -28.34 -30.75 2.86
C THR A 758 -29.15 -31.91 2.26
N SER A 759 -29.23 -33.03 2.98
CA SER A 759 -30.03 -34.19 2.60
C SER A 759 -30.35 -35.04 3.83
N ASP A 760 -31.34 -35.91 3.69
CA ASP A 760 -31.63 -36.92 4.71
C ASP A 760 -30.43 -37.87 4.85
N ILE A 761 -30.09 -38.23 6.09
CA ILE A 761 -28.99 -39.13 6.41
C ILE A 761 -29.54 -40.32 7.21
N ALA A 762 -29.27 -41.53 6.71
CA ALA A 762 -29.47 -42.76 7.44
C ALA A 762 -28.15 -43.21 8.04
N LEU A 763 -28.09 -43.28 9.36
CA LEU A 763 -26.94 -43.70 10.13
C LEU A 763 -26.80 -45.22 10.12
N THR A 764 -25.57 -45.68 9.94
CA THR A 764 -25.13 -47.06 10.15
C THR A 764 -24.67 -47.28 11.59
N ASN A 765 -24.18 -46.24 12.27
CA ASN A 765 -23.76 -46.28 13.67
C ASN A 765 -24.22 -45.05 14.46
N ASN A 766 -24.13 -45.12 15.78
CA ASN A 766 -24.40 -43.95 16.61
C ASN A 766 -23.35 -42.86 16.41
N ILE A 767 -23.77 -41.60 16.53
CA ILE A 767 -22.88 -40.44 16.54
C ILE A 767 -22.49 -40.14 17.99
N GLU A 768 -21.22 -39.81 18.23
CA GLU A 768 -20.73 -39.38 19.54
C GLU A 768 -20.24 -37.93 19.52
N ILE A 769 -20.82 -37.10 20.41
CA ILE A 769 -20.29 -35.76 20.71
C ILE A 769 -19.32 -35.91 21.88
N LYS A 770 -18.05 -35.55 21.68
CA LYS A 770 -17.01 -35.75 22.70
C LYS A 770 -17.09 -34.70 23.81
N THR A 771 -16.55 -35.05 24.98
CA THR A 771 -16.40 -34.12 26.11
C THR A 771 -15.56 -32.91 25.70
N GLY A 772 -16.03 -31.71 26.05
CA GLY A 772 -15.39 -30.44 25.69
C GLY A 772 -15.71 -29.95 24.26
N SER A 773 -16.42 -30.73 23.44
CA SER A 773 -16.91 -30.27 22.14
C SER A 773 -18.20 -29.46 22.29
N ILE A 774 -18.33 -28.38 21.52
CA ILE A 774 -19.55 -27.58 21.38
C ILE A 774 -20.02 -27.73 19.93
N VAL A 775 -21.16 -28.39 19.73
CA VAL A 775 -21.68 -28.75 18.41
C VAL A 775 -23.10 -28.25 18.25
N THR A 776 -23.38 -27.58 17.13
CA THR A 776 -24.75 -27.32 16.66
C THR A 776 -25.05 -28.20 15.46
N LEU A 777 -26.13 -28.98 15.52
CA LEU A 777 -26.65 -29.79 14.43
C LEU A 777 -27.94 -29.16 13.91
N ASN A 778 -27.82 -28.34 12.86
CA ASN A 778 -28.96 -27.86 12.11
C ASN A 778 -29.35 -28.90 11.07
N LEU A 779 -30.53 -29.47 11.23
CA LEU A 779 -31.03 -30.50 10.32
C LEU A 779 -31.62 -29.90 9.04
N ASN A 780 -31.81 -28.58 8.94
CA ASN A 780 -32.32 -27.85 7.78
C ASN A 780 -33.53 -28.54 7.11
N LYS A 781 -34.52 -28.90 7.92
CA LYS A 781 -35.75 -29.65 7.55
C LYS A 781 -35.52 -31.09 7.05
N HIS A 782 -34.27 -31.55 7.00
CA HIS A 782 -33.92 -32.93 6.66
C HIS A 782 -34.06 -33.88 7.86
N LYS A 783 -33.98 -35.17 7.55
CA LYS A 783 -34.11 -36.26 8.50
C LYS A 783 -32.78 -36.95 8.77
N LEU A 784 -32.40 -37.01 10.05
CA LEU A 784 -31.36 -37.92 10.54
C LEU A 784 -32.02 -39.16 11.14
N SER A 785 -31.73 -40.35 10.60
CA SER A 785 -32.40 -41.58 11.01
C SER A 785 -31.42 -42.67 11.42
N TYR A 786 -31.71 -43.37 12.51
CA TYR A 786 -30.94 -44.54 12.93
C TYR A 786 -31.86 -45.70 13.28
N ALA A 787 -31.71 -46.82 12.57
CA ALA A 787 -32.42 -48.06 12.82
C ALA A 787 -31.42 -49.13 13.31
N ASN A 788 -31.31 -49.29 14.63
CA ASN A 788 -30.46 -50.32 15.21
C ASN A 788 -31.19 -51.67 15.20
N THR A 789 -30.54 -52.69 14.64
CA THR A 789 -31.05 -54.06 14.55
C THR A 789 -30.54 -54.98 15.65
N GLU A 790 -29.67 -54.48 16.55
CA GLU A 790 -29.12 -55.26 17.66
C GLU A 790 -29.92 -55.06 18.96
N ALA A 791 -30.19 -56.16 19.67
CA ALA A 791 -30.84 -56.16 20.98
C ALA A 791 -29.85 -55.76 22.10
N LYS A 792 -29.40 -54.50 22.08
CA LYS A 792 -28.47 -53.91 23.08
C LYS A 792 -28.80 -52.45 23.38
N ALA A 793 -28.28 -51.95 24.50
CA ALA A 793 -28.35 -50.52 24.81
C ALA A 793 -27.69 -49.71 23.70
N SER A 794 -28.41 -48.71 23.19
CA SER A 794 -27.97 -47.95 22.02
C SER A 794 -28.70 -46.62 21.91
N CYS A 795 -28.13 -45.72 21.12
CA CYS A 795 -28.76 -44.46 20.78
C CYS A 795 -28.40 -43.99 19.38
N ALA A 796 -29.15 -43.03 18.81
CA ALA A 796 -28.71 -42.35 17.59
C ALA A 796 -27.57 -41.36 17.87
N ILE A 797 -27.69 -40.63 18.97
CA ILE A 797 -26.70 -39.62 19.38
C ILE A 797 -26.30 -39.85 20.84
N ASN A 798 -25.01 -40.03 21.09
CA ASN A 798 -24.39 -40.07 22.42
C ASN A 798 -23.71 -38.72 22.69
N ASN A 799 -24.31 -37.87 23.52
CA ASN A 799 -23.76 -36.54 23.82
C ASN A 799 -22.96 -36.54 25.12
N LEU A 800 -21.65 -36.32 25.04
CA LEU A 800 -20.75 -36.12 26.18
C LEU A 800 -20.27 -34.66 26.31
N GLY A 801 -20.65 -33.78 25.37
CA GLY A 801 -20.24 -32.37 25.30
C GLY A 801 -21.43 -31.41 25.37
N GLU A 802 -21.36 -30.27 24.67
CA GLU A 802 -22.49 -29.37 24.45
C GLU A 802 -23.07 -29.59 23.04
N LEU A 803 -24.36 -29.93 22.96
CA LEU A 803 -25.05 -30.19 21.70
C LEU A 803 -26.31 -29.32 21.59
N THR A 804 -26.46 -28.62 20.46
CA THR A 804 -27.71 -27.98 20.06
C THR A 804 -28.27 -28.65 18.82
N ILE A 805 -29.57 -29.00 18.78
CA ILE A 805 -30.23 -29.58 17.59
C ILE A 805 -31.39 -28.68 17.18
N MET A 806 -31.48 -28.36 15.88
CA MET A 806 -32.53 -27.49 15.34
C MET A 806 -33.04 -27.89 13.96
N ASP A 807 -34.23 -27.37 13.64
CA ASP A 807 -34.88 -27.34 12.32
C ASP A 807 -34.80 -28.65 11.52
N GLY A 808 -35.61 -29.66 11.85
CA GLY A 808 -35.68 -30.93 11.11
C GLY A 808 -36.00 -32.10 12.01
N THR A 809 -35.74 -33.33 11.57
CA THR A 809 -36.21 -34.54 12.28
C THR A 809 -35.08 -35.51 12.63
N VAL A 810 -34.98 -35.92 13.91
CA VAL A 810 -34.17 -37.09 14.30
C VAL A 810 -35.10 -38.25 14.63
N THR A 811 -34.94 -39.38 13.95
CA THR A 811 -35.73 -40.59 14.23
C THR A 811 -34.84 -41.75 14.64
N TYR A 812 -35.25 -42.46 15.68
CA TYR A 812 -34.56 -43.66 16.14
C TYR A 812 -35.54 -44.83 16.30
N GLN A 813 -35.10 -46.01 15.84
CA GLN A 813 -35.76 -47.29 16.04
C GLN A 813 -34.72 -48.31 16.51
N GLY A 814 -34.88 -48.84 17.72
CA GLY A 814 -34.07 -49.93 18.23
C GLY A 814 -34.82 -51.26 18.25
N VAL A 815 -34.10 -52.33 18.59
CA VAL A 815 -34.66 -53.62 18.99
C VAL A 815 -34.74 -53.64 20.51
N GLY A 816 -35.95 -53.49 21.07
CA GLY A 816 -36.12 -53.58 22.52
C GLY A 816 -36.03 -55.02 23.01
N ASP A 817 -35.36 -55.22 24.14
CA ASP A 817 -35.36 -56.49 24.89
C ASP A 817 -36.34 -56.36 26.08
N THR A 818 -37.10 -57.43 26.33
CA THR A 818 -37.98 -57.56 27.51
C THR A 818 -37.21 -57.83 28.80
N SER A 819 -35.93 -58.18 28.70
CA SER A 819 -35.01 -58.35 29.84
C SER A 819 -34.61 -56.96 30.36
N TYR A 820 -34.98 -56.65 31.60
CA TYR A 820 -34.65 -55.40 32.28
C TYR A 820 -33.19 -54.98 32.05
N GLY A 821 -32.96 -53.80 31.47
CA GLY A 821 -31.65 -53.13 31.59
C GLY A 821 -31.10 -52.37 30.38
N TYR A 822 -31.60 -52.59 29.15
CA TYR A 822 -31.06 -51.90 27.98
C TYR A 822 -31.84 -50.61 27.66
N GLY A 823 -31.15 -49.47 27.67
CA GLY A 823 -31.69 -48.19 27.22
C GLY A 823 -31.63 -48.06 25.70
N THR A 824 -32.77 -47.92 25.04
CA THR A 824 -32.87 -47.65 23.58
C THR A 824 -33.35 -46.21 23.38
N ASN A 825 -32.39 -45.32 23.12
CA ASN A 825 -32.62 -43.88 23.22
C ASN A 825 -32.49 -43.18 21.85
N THR A 826 -33.27 -42.14 21.53
CA THR A 826 -32.89 -41.29 20.38
C THR A 826 -31.59 -40.55 20.71
N ILE A 827 -31.54 -39.96 21.91
CA ILE A 827 -30.38 -39.24 22.42
C ILE A 827 -30.06 -39.72 23.84
N ASN A 828 -28.81 -40.10 24.08
CA ASN A 828 -28.26 -40.27 25.42
C ASN A 828 -27.45 -39.02 25.76
N ASN A 829 -27.88 -38.23 26.75
CA ASN A 829 -27.24 -36.97 27.11
C ASN A 829 -26.50 -37.08 28.44
N SER A 830 -25.18 -36.93 28.43
CA SER A 830 -24.31 -36.84 29.61
C SER A 830 -23.63 -35.47 29.76
N GLY A 831 -23.90 -34.53 28.85
CA GLY A 831 -23.38 -33.17 28.87
C GLY A 831 -24.52 -32.14 28.89
N LYS A 832 -24.44 -31.12 28.03
CA LYS A 832 -25.48 -30.10 27.87
C LYS A 832 -26.18 -30.28 26.52
N LEU A 833 -27.51 -30.34 26.54
CA LEU A 833 -28.33 -30.53 25.36
C LEU A 833 -29.36 -29.41 25.23
N VAL A 834 -29.44 -28.79 24.05
CA VAL A 834 -30.46 -27.82 23.68
C VAL A 834 -31.20 -28.33 22.46
N ILE A 835 -32.53 -28.42 22.53
CA ILE A 835 -33.37 -28.74 21.37
C ILE A 835 -34.18 -27.50 21.04
N ASP A 836 -34.09 -27.03 19.80
CA ASP A 836 -34.64 -25.74 19.36
C ASP A 836 -35.43 -25.92 18.05
N GLY A 837 -36.75 -26.09 18.15
CA GLY A 837 -37.63 -26.27 16.99
C GLY A 837 -37.50 -27.61 16.24
N ALA A 838 -36.70 -28.56 16.73
CA ALA A 838 -36.50 -29.86 16.10
C ALA A 838 -37.59 -30.88 16.48
N THR A 839 -37.82 -31.86 15.60
CA THR A 839 -38.68 -33.02 15.86
C THR A 839 -37.83 -34.24 16.21
N LEU A 840 -38.03 -34.82 17.39
CA LEU A 840 -37.34 -36.03 17.84
C LEU A 840 -38.34 -37.16 18.02
N ILE A 841 -38.08 -38.30 17.38
CA ILE A 841 -38.99 -39.44 17.39
C ILE A 841 -38.24 -40.71 17.82
N ASN A 842 -38.82 -41.44 18.78
CA ASN A 842 -38.43 -42.81 19.10
C ASN A 842 -39.63 -43.74 18.94
N THR A 843 -39.57 -44.62 17.95
CA THR A 843 -40.65 -45.56 17.62
C THR A 843 -40.47 -46.93 18.31
N THR A 844 -39.53 -47.05 19.24
CA THR A 844 -39.30 -48.31 19.98
C THR A 844 -40.33 -48.46 21.09
N ALA A 845 -41.28 -49.38 20.91
CA ALA A 845 -42.43 -49.57 21.82
C ALA A 845 -42.20 -50.57 22.98
N VAL A 846 -40.97 -51.04 23.17
CA VAL A 846 -40.62 -52.11 24.15
C VAL A 846 -39.34 -51.77 24.91
N GLY A 847 -39.19 -52.32 26.12
CA GLY A 847 -38.02 -52.14 26.97
C GLY A 847 -37.96 -50.77 27.66
N SER A 848 -36.76 -50.31 28.02
CA SER A 848 -36.52 -48.98 28.59
C SER A 848 -36.21 -47.98 27.48
N SER A 849 -37.21 -47.64 26.66
CA SER A 849 -37.03 -46.73 25.52
C SER A 849 -37.37 -45.28 25.85
N ASN A 850 -36.45 -44.37 25.51
CA ASN A 850 -36.60 -42.93 25.74
C ASN A 850 -36.31 -42.13 24.46
N VAL A 851 -36.94 -40.98 24.21
CA VAL A 851 -36.42 -40.08 23.17
C VAL A 851 -35.14 -39.43 23.67
N ILE A 852 -35.20 -38.80 24.85
CA ILE A 852 -34.04 -38.21 25.52
C ILE A 852 -33.85 -38.90 26.87
N ASP A 853 -32.68 -39.51 27.07
CA ASP A 853 -32.23 -39.97 28.38
C ASP A 853 -31.16 -39.01 28.92
N ASN A 854 -31.57 -38.12 29.82
CA ASN A 854 -30.72 -37.12 30.45
C ASN A 854 -30.06 -37.72 31.70
N ALA A 855 -28.80 -38.11 31.55
CA ALA A 855 -28.01 -38.85 32.51
C ALA A 855 -27.60 -37.99 33.73
N PRO A 856 -27.11 -38.62 34.82
CA PRO A 856 -26.70 -37.90 36.01
C PRO A 856 -25.73 -36.74 35.75
N GLY A 857 -26.04 -35.56 36.31
CA GLY A 857 -25.24 -34.33 36.16
C GLY A 857 -25.43 -33.59 34.82
N ALA A 858 -26.21 -34.13 33.88
CA ALA A 858 -26.46 -33.51 32.58
C ALA A 858 -27.50 -32.39 32.63
N SER A 859 -27.46 -31.51 31.64
CA SER A 859 -28.40 -30.38 31.47
C SER A 859 -29.17 -30.50 30.16
N LEU A 860 -30.48 -30.29 30.21
CA LEU A 860 -31.38 -30.29 29.06
C LEU A 860 -32.18 -28.98 29.01
N ILE A 861 -32.25 -28.36 27.83
CA ILE A 861 -33.14 -27.23 27.52
C ILE A 861 -33.94 -27.58 26.27
N VAL A 862 -35.26 -27.39 26.31
CA VAL A 862 -36.17 -27.64 25.18
C VAL A 862 -36.98 -26.39 24.87
N ASN A 863 -36.89 -25.93 23.63
CA ASN A 863 -37.64 -24.83 23.05
C ASN A 863 -38.35 -25.33 21.78
N ASP A 864 -39.67 -25.19 21.73
CA ASP A 864 -40.51 -25.42 20.54
C ASP A 864 -40.30 -26.75 19.80
N ALA A 865 -39.78 -27.74 20.51
CA ALA A 865 -39.50 -29.04 19.95
C ALA A 865 -40.75 -29.92 19.92
N THR A 866 -40.83 -30.82 18.95
CA THR A 866 -41.80 -31.92 18.96
C THR A 866 -41.10 -33.22 19.32
N ILE A 867 -41.29 -33.71 20.53
CA ILE A 867 -40.63 -34.90 21.07
C ILE A 867 -41.69 -35.98 21.22
N THR A 868 -41.60 -37.05 20.42
CA THR A 868 -42.61 -38.13 20.38
C THR A 868 -41.98 -39.48 20.64
N ALA A 869 -42.51 -40.20 21.62
CA ALA A 869 -42.10 -41.53 22.01
C ALA A 869 -43.28 -42.48 22.07
N GLU A 870 -43.04 -43.77 21.84
CA GLU A 870 -43.99 -44.82 22.22
C GLU A 870 -44.05 -45.02 23.75
N LEU A 871 -42.90 -44.94 24.42
CA LEU A 871 -42.78 -45.15 25.87
C LEU A 871 -42.50 -43.85 26.64
N ILE A 872 -41.24 -43.44 26.76
CA ILE A 872 -40.84 -42.26 27.54
C ILE A 872 -40.30 -41.21 26.58
N ALA A 873 -40.83 -39.98 26.59
CA ALA A 873 -40.26 -38.93 25.77
C ALA A 873 -38.99 -38.37 26.42
N ILE A 874 -39.10 -37.77 27.60
CA ILE A 874 -37.95 -37.21 28.32
C ILE A 874 -37.76 -37.93 29.64
N ARG A 875 -36.55 -38.43 29.89
CA ARG A 875 -36.14 -38.99 31.19
C ARG A 875 -35.04 -38.12 31.80
N VAL A 876 -35.21 -37.71 33.06
CA VAL A 876 -34.26 -36.90 33.84
C VAL A 876 -33.76 -37.75 35.01
N ARG A 877 -32.47 -38.09 35.01
CA ARG A 877 -31.88 -38.99 36.02
C ARG A 877 -31.13 -38.24 37.12
N ASP A 878 -30.87 -38.95 38.20
CA ASP A 878 -30.19 -38.51 39.43
C ASP A 878 -29.22 -37.32 39.27
N GLY A 879 -29.53 -36.15 39.83
CA GLY A 879 -28.64 -34.98 39.79
C GLY A 879 -28.66 -34.18 38.47
N ALA A 880 -29.46 -34.59 37.50
CA ALA A 880 -29.61 -33.88 36.23
C ALA A 880 -30.66 -32.76 36.33
N ASN A 881 -30.56 -31.79 35.42
CA ASN A 881 -31.52 -30.70 35.28
C ASN A 881 -32.12 -30.67 33.88
N ALA A 882 -33.42 -30.38 33.79
CA ALA A 882 -34.13 -30.16 32.55
C ALA A 882 -35.03 -28.92 32.65
N THR A 883 -35.00 -28.08 31.62
CA THR A 883 -35.88 -26.91 31.47
C THR A 883 -36.65 -27.03 30.16
N ILE A 884 -37.98 -27.04 30.23
CA ILE A 884 -38.86 -27.11 29.08
C ILE A 884 -39.62 -25.78 28.96
N ASN A 885 -39.31 -25.02 27.92
CA ASN A 885 -39.90 -23.70 27.72
C ASN A 885 -41.20 -23.76 26.93
N SER A 886 -41.25 -24.57 25.88
CA SER A 886 -42.37 -24.66 24.93
C SER A 886 -42.26 -25.94 24.07
N GLY A 887 -43.21 -26.15 23.15
CA GLY A 887 -43.23 -27.33 22.26
C GLY A 887 -44.23 -28.42 22.68
N VAL A 888 -44.12 -29.60 22.08
CA VAL A 888 -45.00 -30.75 22.30
C VAL A 888 -44.17 -31.98 22.70
N VAL A 889 -44.43 -32.52 23.90
CA VAL A 889 -43.75 -33.70 24.44
C VAL A 889 -44.78 -34.80 24.63
N SER A 890 -44.65 -35.91 23.90
CA SER A 890 -45.67 -36.96 23.85
C SER A 890 -45.09 -38.35 24.04
N GLY A 891 -45.71 -39.15 24.89
CA GLY A 891 -45.43 -40.57 25.05
C GLY A 891 -46.30 -41.17 26.15
N LYS A 892 -46.19 -42.48 26.40
CA LYS A 892 -46.83 -43.08 27.59
C LYS A 892 -46.41 -42.34 28.88
N ARG A 893 -45.18 -41.86 28.91
CA ARG A 893 -44.71 -40.84 29.87
C ARG A 893 -44.11 -39.69 29.09
N ALA A 894 -44.73 -38.51 29.14
CA ALA A 894 -44.17 -37.34 28.44
C ALA A 894 -42.87 -36.87 29.12
N ALA A 895 -42.87 -36.70 30.44
CA ALA A 895 -41.64 -36.49 31.21
C ALA A 895 -41.54 -37.46 32.38
N GLN A 896 -40.36 -37.99 32.64
CA GLN A 896 -40.06 -38.82 33.80
C GLN A 896 -38.85 -38.29 34.56
N VAL A 897 -39.01 -37.97 35.84
CA VAL A 897 -37.88 -37.80 36.77
C VAL A 897 -37.62 -39.17 37.40
N HIS A 898 -36.40 -39.68 37.30
CA HIS A 898 -36.11 -41.07 37.62
C HIS A 898 -34.84 -41.20 38.47
N LEU A 899 -35.02 -41.39 39.77
CA LEU A 899 -33.95 -41.51 40.77
C LEU A 899 -33.65 -43.00 41.00
N ILE A 900 -32.48 -43.47 40.61
CA ILE A 900 -32.14 -44.90 40.63
C ILE A 900 -30.76 -45.22 41.23
N HIS A 901 -29.93 -44.22 41.57
CA HIS A 901 -28.53 -44.44 41.93
C HIS A 901 -28.16 -44.18 43.41
N ASN A 902 -29.11 -44.18 44.35
CA ASN A 902 -28.90 -43.81 45.77
C ASN A 902 -28.20 -42.45 45.97
N ASN A 903 -28.16 -41.62 44.93
CA ASN A 903 -27.35 -40.42 44.87
C ASN A 903 -28.19 -39.22 45.33
N LYS A 904 -27.75 -38.52 46.39
CA LYS A 904 -28.49 -37.37 46.98
C LYS A 904 -28.32 -36.06 46.20
N GLN A 905 -28.01 -36.14 44.91
CA GLN A 905 -27.74 -34.95 44.11
C GLN A 905 -29.03 -34.23 43.73
N ALA A 906 -28.96 -32.90 43.66
CA ALA A 906 -30.12 -32.07 43.35
C ALA A 906 -30.59 -32.34 41.91
N THR A 907 -31.82 -32.81 41.76
CA THR A 907 -32.44 -33.09 40.45
C THR A 907 -33.54 -32.07 40.20
N SER A 908 -33.61 -31.49 39.01
CA SER A 908 -34.61 -30.45 38.73
C SER A 908 -35.30 -30.60 37.38
N LEU A 909 -36.62 -30.46 37.37
CA LEU A 909 -37.43 -30.31 36.18
C LEU A 909 -38.18 -28.98 36.23
N ILE A 910 -37.89 -28.07 35.32
CA ILE A 910 -38.54 -26.77 35.20
C ILE A 910 -39.37 -26.77 33.92
N ILE A 911 -40.63 -26.38 34.02
CA ILE A 911 -41.56 -26.32 32.89
C ILE A 911 -42.20 -24.93 32.88
N ASN A 912 -41.83 -24.14 31.87
CA ASN A 912 -42.37 -22.80 31.68
C ASN A 912 -43.59 -22.79 30.74
N GLY A 913 -43.72 -23.79 29.85
CA GLY A 913 -44.78 -23.86 28.84
C GLY A 913 -44.75 -25.15 28.01
N GLY A 914 -45.56 -25.22 26.95
CA GLY A 914 -45.67 -26.37 26.03
C GLY A 914 -46.83 -27.33 26.34
N THR A 915 -46.96 -28.41 25.56
CA THR A 915 -48.00 -29.45 25.70
C THR A 915 -47.37 -30.80 26.01
N PHE A 916 -47.78 -31.43 27.11
CA PHE A 916 -47.30 -32.72 27.58
C PHE A 916 -48.41 -33.77 27.45
N ASN A 917 -48.28 -34.68 26.49
CA ASN A 917 -49.25 -35.74 26.23
C ASN A 917 -48.75 -37.06 26.81
N GLY A 918 -49.34 -37.47 27.94
CA GLY A 918 -49.07 -38.74 28.58
C GLY A 918 -49.74 -39.96 27.93
N ASN A 919 -50.33 -39.81 26.73
CA ASN A 919 -50.95 -40.87 25.89
C ASN A 919 -51.64 -42.02 26.67
N GLY A 920 -52.43 -41.68 27.70
CA GLY A 920 -53.20 -42.63 28.52
C GLY A 920 -52.55 -43.08 29.84
N ASP A 921 -51.39 -42.55 30.23
CA ASP A 921 -50.71 -42.83 31.51
C ASP A 921 -50.24 -41.53 32.20
N GLN A 922 -49.00 -41.06 31.98
CA GLN A 922 -48.42 -39.94 32.77
C GLN A 922 -47.95 -38.77 31.90
N ALA A 923 -48.46 -37.57 32.16
CA ALA A 923 -47.87 -36.34 31.61
C ALA A 923 -46.52 -36.06 32.29
N ILE A 924 -46.44 -36.22 33.62
CA ILE A 924 -45.19 -36.18 34.38
C ILE A 924 -45.18 -37.35 35.36
N TYR A 925 -44.07 -38.06 35.46
CA TYR A 925 -43.88 -39.12 36.44
C TYR A 925 -42.54 -38.98 37.19
N SER A 926 -42.59 -38.63 38.47
CA SER A 926 -41.40 -38.68 39.33
C SER A 926 -41.33 -40.02 40.05
N TYR A 927 -40.19 -40.70 39.98
CA TYR A 927 -40.03 -42.04 40.54
C TYR A 927 -38.67 -42.27 41.18
N ALA A 928 -38.68 -42.74 42.43
CA ALA A 928 -37.48 -43.15 43.16
C ALA A 928 -37.41 -44.67 43.37
N TYR A 929 -36.34 -45.30 42.88
CA TYR A 929 -36.09 -46.73 43.03
C TYR A 929 -35.40 -47.05 44.39
N GLY A 930 -35.62 -48.25 44.92
CA GLY A 930 -35.31 -48.66 46.30
C GLY A 930 -34.06 -48.03 46.95
N GLY A 931 -34.27 -47.33 48.08
CA GLY A 931 -33.24 -46.63 48.84
C GLY A 931 -32.98 -45.17 48.42
N CYS A 932 -33.47 -44.76 47.24
CA CYS A 932 -33.39 -43.37 46.77
C CYS A 932 -34.42 -42.47 47.45
N SER A 933 -34.11 -41.17 47.52
CA SER A 933 -34.86 -40.14 48.24
C SER A 933 -35.27 -39.01 47.30
N HIS A 934 -36.49 -38.50 47.43
CA HIS A 934 -36.95 -37.33 46.68
C HIS A 934 -36.53 -35.99 47.32
N ALA A 935 -35.85 -36.00 48.48
CA ALA A 935 -35.60 -34.82 49.31
C ALA A 935 -34.86 -33.66 48.61
N ASN A 936 -34.13 -33.95 47.53
CA ASN A 936 -33.38 -32.95 46.74
C ASN A 936 -33.90 -32.85 45.30
N THR A 937 -35.13 -33.29 45.06
CA THR A 937 -35.78 -33.19 43.75
C THR A 937 -36.74 -32.00 43.73
N THR A 938 -36.64 -31.20 42.68
CA THR A 938 -37.47 -30.02 42.46
C THR A 938 -38.20 -30.13 41.13
N ILE A 939 -39.51 -29.96 41.14
CA ILE A 939 -40.32 -29.81 39.93
C ILE A 939 -41.00 -28.45 39.99
N THR A 940 -40.73 -27.59 39.01
CA THR A 940 -41.34 -26.26 38.91
C THR A 940 -42.18 -26.18 37.65
N ILE A 941 -43.46 -25.85 37.79
CA ILE A 941 -44.41 -25.72 36.68
C ILE A 941 -44.98 -24.29 36.70
N ALA A 942 -44.50 -23.46 35.78
CA ALA A 942 -44.97 -22.10 35.61
C ALA A 942 -46.05 -21.96 34.51
N GLY A 943 -46.14 -22.91 33.58
CA GLY A 943 -47.11 -22.90 32.48
C GLY A 943 -47.17 -24.21 31.68
N GLY A 944 -48.03 -24.27 30.67
CA GLY A 944 -48.20 -25.41 29.75
C GLY A 944 -49.53 -26.14 29.86
N VAL A 945 -49.74 -27.17 29.03
CA VAL A 945 -50.94 -28.04 28.99
C VAL A 945 -50.53 -29.49 29.24
N PHE A 946 -51.11 -30.13 30.24
CA PHE A 946 -50.77 -31.49 30.67
C PHE A 946 -51.94 -32.44 30.42
N ASN A 947 -51.83 -33.26 29.38
CA ASN A 947 -52.81 -34.27 28.99
C ASN A 947 -52.41 -35.64 29.54
N GLY A 948 -52.70 -35.88 30.81
CA GLY A 948 -52.32 -37.08 31.56
C GLY A 948 -52.04 -36.73 33.03
N ASN A 949 -51.77 -37.74 33.85
CA ASN A 949 -51.54 -37.50 35.28
C ASN A 949 -50.15 -36.91 35.54
N VAL A 950 -50.05 -36.08 36.57
CA VAL A 950 -48.78 -35.67 37.18
C VAL A 950 -48.66 -36.46 38.48
N SER A 951 -47.82 -37.50 38.44
CA SER A 951 -47.73 -38.47 39.50
C SER A 951 -46.31 -38.73 39.99
N PHE A 952 -46.25 -39.31 41.18
CA PHE A 952 -45.08 -39.53 42.01
C PHE A 952 -45.07 -41.00 42.42
N GLY A 953 -43.92 -41.60 42.73
CA GLY A 953 -43.90 -43.00 43.14
C GLY A 953 -42.55 -43.47 43.66
N GLY A 954 -42.56 -44.58 44.39
CA GLY A 954 -41.34 -45.16 44.96
C GLY A 954 -40.69 -44.30 46.07
N GLY A 955 -39.50 -44.70 46.51
CA GLY A 955 -38.75 -44.06 47.61
C GLY A 955 -39.45 -44.09 48.98
N ASN A 956 -38.91 -43.36 49.95
CA ASN A 956 -39.57 -43.14 51.24
C ASN A 956 -40.64 -42.04 51.08
N LYS A 957 -41.91 -42.34 51.38
CA LYS A 957 -43.05 -41.39 51.30
C LYS A 957 -42.87 -40.11 52.14
N ASN A 958 -41.95 -40.13 53.11
CA ASN A 958 -41.64 -38.99 53.98
C ASN A 958 -40.57 -38.03 53.42
N ASP A 959 -39.87 -38.41 52.35
CA ASP A 959 -38.89 -37.54 51.72
C ASP A 959 -39.61 -36.56 50.78
N ILE A 960 -39.47 -35.27 51.06
CA ILE A 960 -40.28 -34.23 50.41
C ILE A 960 -39.64 -33.86 49.07
N GLU A 961 -40.30 -34.23 47.97
CA GLU A 961 -40.10 -33.60 46.67
C GLU A 961 -40.72 -32.20 46.68
N THR A 962 -39.98 -31.18 46.24
CA THR A 962 -40.54 -29.84 46.14
C THR A 962 -41.20 -29.66 44.77
N VAL A 963 -42.52 -29.60 44.74
CA VAL A 963 -43.30 -29.37 43.51
C VAL A 963 -43.96 -28.00 43.58
N SER A 964 -43.41 -27.03 42.87
CA SER A 964 -43.96 -25.66 42.80
C SER A 964 -44.79 -25.50 41.53
N VAL A 965 -46.08 -25.18 41.67
CA VAL A 965 -46.97 -24.92 40.54
C VAL A 965 -47.49 -23.49 40.63
N THR A 966 -47.07 -22.65 39.70
CA THR A 966 -47.49 -21.24 39.61
C THR A 966 -48.39 -20.96 38.40
N GLY A 967 -48.52 -21.92 37.46
CA GLY A 967 -49.42 -21.83 36.31
C GLY A 967 -49.55 -23.14 35.51
N GLY A 968 -50.34 -23.13 34.44
CA GLY A 968 -50.60 -24.27 33.54
C GLY A 968 -52.02 -24.86 33.61
N THR A 969 -52.36 -25.70 32.63
CA THR A 969 -53.67 -26.38 32.49
C THR A 969 -53.47 -27.90 32.61
N PHE A 970 -54.16 -28.53 33.56
CA PHE A 970 -54.04 -29.97 33.82
C PHE A 970 -55.34 -30.69 33.43
N ASN A 971 -55.25 -31.58 32.45
CA ASN A 971 -56.36 -32.41 31.95
C ASN A 971 -56.30 -33.84 32.51
N GLY A 972 -55.54 -34.05 33.58
CA GLY A 972 -55.44 -35.28 34.37
C GLY A 972 -55.20 -34.95 35.85
N ASP A 973 -55.02 -35.96 36.68
CA ASP A 973 -54.87 -35.77 38.13
C ASP A 973 -53.47 -35.23 38.48
N LEU A 974 -53.43 -34.19 39.32
CA LEU A 974 -52.20 -33.59 39.86
C LEU A 974 -51.98 -34.10 41.29
N GLY A 975 -50.82 -34.67 41.57
CA GLY A 975 -50.48 -35.11 42.95
C GLY A 975 -50.76 -36.57 43.25
N ARG A 976 -50.79 -37.46 42.25
CA ARG A 976 -51.00 -38.90 42.50
C ARG A 976 -49.74 -39.61 42.96
N TYR A 977 -49.82 -40.50 43.93
CA TYR A 977 -48.69 -41.31 44.41
C TYR A 977 -48.91 -42.79 44.15
N LEU A 978 -47.93 -43.48 43.57
CA LEU A 978 -47.93 -44.93 43.46
C LEU A 978 -47.30 -45.54 44.71
N ALA A 979 -48.16 -46.06 45.61
CA ALA A 979 -47.73 -46.92 46.71
C ALA A 979 -47.58 -48.37 46.23
N ASN A 980 -46.95 -49.23 47.02
CA ASN A 980 -46.73 -50.64 46.68
C ASN A 980 -48.02 -51.41 46.36
N ASP A 981 -49.19 -50.92 46.78
CA ASP A 981 -50.50 -51.58 46.63
C ASP A 981 -51.46 -50.87 45.66
N GLY A 982 -51.01 -49.83 44.94
CA GLY A 982 -51.83 -49.07 43.98
C GLY A 982 -51.66 -47.55 44.07
N TRP A 983 -52.42 -46.81 43.25
CA TRP A 983 -52.40 -45.35 43.23
C TRP A 983 -53.22 -44.76 44.38
N GLU A 984 -52.63 -43.86 45.15
CA GLU A 984 -53.27 -43.05 46.19
C GLU A 984 -53.20 -41.57 45.78
N ASP A 985 -54.28 -40.81 45.97
CA ASP A 985 -54.22 -39.35 45.82
C ASP A 985 -53.48 -38.76 47.03
N ILE A 986 -52.41 -37.99 46.80
CA ILE A 986 -51.77 -37.23 47.87
C ILE A 986 -52.64 -36.01 48.13
N ALA A 987 -52.89 -35.67 49.40
CA ALA A 987 -53.45 -34.37 49.74
C ALA A 987 -52.59 -33.30 49.04
N LYS A 988 -53.25 -32.47 48.21
CA LYS A 988 -52.63 -31.53 47.26
C LYS A 988 -51.28 -30.99 47.75
N PRO A 989 -50.24 -31.00 46.89
CA PRO A 989 -48.89 -30.58 47.27
C PRO A 989 -48.92 -29.20 47.93
N GLN A 990 -48.11 -29.02 49.00
CA GLN A 990 -47.79 -27.69 49.56
C GLN A 990 -46.90 -26.92 48.59
#